data_AF-A0A2E7MBK4-F1
#
_entry.id   AF-A0A2E7MBK4-F1
#
_cell.length_a   1.000
_cell.length_b   1.000
_cell.length_c   1.000
_cell.angle_alpha   90.00
_cell.angle_beta   90.00
_cell.angle_gamma   90.00
#
_symmetry.space_group_name_H-M   'P 1'
#
loop_
_entity.id
_entity.type
_entity.pdbx_description
1 polymer ?
#
loop_
_entity_poly.entity_id
_entity_poly.type
_entity_poly.pdbx_seq_one_letter_code
_entity_poly.pdbx_strand_id
1 'polypeptide(L)'
;MPLRLARLLFLAGLFLPGLVFGEDGDGDGLDDDWELLYFGTLAQVADGDPDLDGLANADEELHGTDPTTIDTDQDFISDLDEVLAGTDPNASDTDGDGLSDHSESIQGTDPLNTDTDFGGVDDGTEVLVHGTNPLDSSDDRLDADGDGLSLFVENALGTSDQNPDSDGDGLEDGVENANGDAFFDFDVNGDDSYQASAGDETDPTDPDTDNDGLNDGLEILQYGTDPYNPDTDGDLLEDGVERSLIESGEYPCLDLRWPDSDHDGLLDGDEELSPLTDPCLADTDGDGIYDPVEFTDGTDPSDSSDAAVDSDGDGLSDRNEDIDGNGVVDVGETDPADVDTDGDGLSDAEERLPLTDRYQTDPTDADTDDDGLLDGNEGGVLESSLYPSAPGPEGGPSPLELDSDGDGLTDGVELGLASPQLSTSDPDATAMNVFVADLDPTSATNPLSIDSDGDGLSDGPVWSGFTEDANGNGTVDAGETDPTDPDTDDDGMDDGWEHYYSDPANCAPNSLGTLDPLNPQDASWDLQLDGDGLTALEEYSLPDGLDGQPAVARTSPCDADTDDDLLLDGTEVWSVYGTGLSSDPNAADSDGDGVPDGAEDVNLDGLWAAGEEMDPTNTDTDSDGLRDGVEDSNGDGVWELVGADEWSESADDLSNPFSSDTDGDGLRDGQEVLELGTNPRSADTDSDGLEDGLEVGLVADADPSTTTNPMAPDSDGDLLPDGIEDANKDGAIAPSECNPLDPDTDDDGLFDGQEDVDLDGLWGLLDAETDPRVADTDFGGVDDGGEVLTDGTDPLDGRDDWIADPDGDGLLNGQEWAVGTDPFDPDTDDDMISDGDEVLGSNWTVDLPPPDADADGVFDALDLDSDGDSITDLDEAGDYDLRTPPVDTDGDGVADFRDLDSDDGGLSDDLEVAEYGTDPLDPVDDQPGWLAGRVSGGPGCAASGCSVAVKPMGWSGVVLLWLVALHGLRSRRRCGIAEPSRGTDGRK
;
A
#
# COMPACT_ATOMS: atom_id res chain seq x y z
N MET A 1 -76.42 46.60 0.36
CA MET A 1 -77.43 47.59 0.84
C MET A 1 -76.96 48.96 0.37
N PRO A 2 -77.83 49.79 -0.22
CA PRO A 2 -77.61 50.26 -1.58
C PRO A 2 -76.99 51.67 -1.62
N LEU A 3 -75.69 51.74 -1.86
CA LEU A 3 -74.97 52.87 -2.47
C LEU A 3 -73.56 52.45 -2.90
N ARG A 4 -72.97 51.43 -2.27
CA ARG A 4 -71.76 50.73 -2.75
C ARG A 4 -71.90 49.96 -4.08
N LEU A 5 -73.10 49.89 -4.67
CA LEU A 5 -73.32 49.22 -5.97
C LEU A 5 -73.19 50.18 -7.17
N ALA A 6 -73.13 51.49 -6.94
CA ALA A 6 -72.95 52.47 -8.02
C ALA A 6 -71.48 52.56 -8.47
N ARG A 7 -70.53 52.58 -7.51
CA ARG A 7 -69.08 52.63 -7.80
C ARG A 7 -68.57 51.36 -8.51
N LEU A 8 -69.18 50.19 -8.27
CA LEU A 8 -68.76 48.93 -8.90
C LEU A 8 -69.17 48.79 -10.39
N LEU A 9 -70.08 49.63 -10.88
CA LEU A 9 -70.53 49.58 -12.29
C LEU A 9 -69.79 50.55 -13.21
N PHE A 10 -69.01 51.49 -12.65
CA PHE A 10 -68.28 52.49 -13.44
C PHE A 10 -66.98 51.90 -14.02
N LEU A 11 -66.23 51.12 -13.24
CA LEU A 11 -65.00 50.44 -13.70
C LEU A 11 -65.24 49.30 -14.73
N ALA A 12 -66.48 48.88 -14.95
CA ALA A 12 -66.81 47.73 -15.81
C ALA A 12 -67.38 48.10 -17.20
N GLY A 13 -67.36 49.38 -17.61
CA GLY A 13 -67.77 49.79 -18.97
C GLY A 13 -69.22 49.46 -19.37
N LEU A 14 -70.13 49.25 -18.40
CA LEU A 14 -71.52 48.87 -18.63
C LEU A 14 -72.46 50.09 -18.53
N PHE A 15 -72.70 50.74 -19.68
CA PHE A 15 -73.69 51.81 -19.82
C PHE A 15 -75.12 51.31 -19.56
N LEU A 16 -75.77 51.78 -18.48
CA LEU A 16 -77.22 51.71 -18.33
C LEU A 16 -77.87 52.89 -19.11
N PRO A 17 -78.76 52.63 -20.09
CA PRO A 17 -79.39 53.71 -20.84
C PRO A 17 -80.49 54.36 -19.99
N GLY A 18 -80.21 55.54 -19.43
CA GLY A 18 -81.23 56.36 -18.76
C GLY A 18 -80.76 57.37 -17.71
N LEU A 19 -79.48 57.39 -17.31
CA LEU A 19 -78.93 58.44 -16.46
C LEU A 19 -78.42 59.58 -17.35
N VAL A 20 -79.01 60.76 -17.20
CA VAL A 20 -78.50 62.00 -17.81
C VAL A 20 -77.57 62.59 -16.76
N PHE A 21 -76.27 62.46 -16.98
CA PHE A 21 -75.24 63.09 -16.15
C PHE A 21 -75.19 64.59 -16.46
N GLY A 22 -75.04 65.43 -15.44
CA GLY A 22 -74.87 66.89 -15.57
C GLY A 22 -76.14 67.73 -15.65
N GLU A 23 -77.20 67.38 -14.91
CA GLU A 23 -78.31 68.32 -14.67
C GLU A 23 -78.00 69.18 -13.43
N ASP A 24 -77.89 70.49 -13.63
CA ASP A 24 -77.89 71.53 -12.60
C ASP A 24 -79.36 71.97 -12.39
N GLY A 25 -80.02 71.35 -11.42
CA GLY A 25 -81.46 71.41 -11.20
C GLY A 25 -81.93 72.71 -10.55
N ASP A 26 -81.07 73.41 -9.83
CA ASP A 26 -81.36 74.68 -9.18
C ASP A 26 -80.64 75.90 -9.79
N GLY A 27 -79.71 75.66 -10.72
CA GLY A 27 -79.12 76.62 -11.65
C GLY A 27 -77.92 77.37 -11.11
N ASP A 28 -77.19 76.80 -10.15
CA ASP A 28 -76.11 77.44 -9.41
C ASP A 28 -74.70 77.13 -9.96
N GLY A 29 -74.62 76.21 -10.92
CA GLY A 29 -73.38 75.83 -11.60
C GLY A 29 -72.73 74.54 -11.11
N LEU A 30 -73.36 73.80 -10.19
CA LEU A 30 -72.93 72.46 -9.75
C LEU A 30 -73.87 71.37 -10.31
N ASP A 31 -73.36 70.16 -10.55
CA ASP A 31 -74.21 69.06 -10.98
C ASP A 31 -75.02 68.47 -9.80
N ASP A 32 -76.33 68.27 -9.98
CA ASP A 32 -77.24 67.75 -8.95
C ASP A 32 -76.75 66.41 -8.36
N ASP A 33 -76.17 65.55 -9.20
CA ASP A 33 -75.70 64.23 -8.79
C ASP A 33 -74.43 64.34 -7.90
N TRP A 34 -73.59 65.35 -8.12
CA TRP A 34 -72.38 65.62 -7.33
C TRP A 34 -72.76 66.21 -5.96
N GLU A 35 -73.64 67.22 -5.92
CA GLU A 35 -74.13 67.80 -4.67
C GLU A 35 -74.86 66.78 -3.77
N LEU A 36 -75.65 65.89 -4.38
CA LEU A 36 -76.33 64.82 -3.65
C LEU A 36 -75.37 63.73 -3.18
N LEU A 37 -74.25 63.51 -3.88
CA LEU A 37 -73.27 62.50 -3.50
C LEU A 37 -72.53 62.90 -2.22
N TYR A 38 -72.02 64.14 -2.16
CA TYR A 38 -71.18 64.59 -1.05
C TYR A 38 -71.98 65.25 0.09
N PHE A 39 -73.04 66.00 -0.22
CA PHE A 39 -73.81 66.75 0.80
C PHE A 39 -75.22 66.19 1.06
N GLY A 40 -75.74 65.38 0.15
CA GLY A 40 -77.11 64.84 0.23
C GLY A 40 -78.21 65.89 0.00
N THR A 41 -77.85 67.09 -0.47
CA THR A 41 -78.79 68.21 -0.75
C THR A 41 -78.28 69.08 -1.90
N LEU A 42 -79.21 69.62 -2.72
CA LEU A 42 -78.95 70.66 -3.74
C LEU A 42 -78.97 72.06 -3.09
N ALA A 43 -78.00 72.35 -2.23
CA ALA A 43 -78.03 73.58 -1.43
C ALA A 43 -76.65 74.20 -1.26
N GLN A 44 -75.62 73.57 -1.84
CA GLN A 44 -74.32 74.18 -1.92
C GLN A 44 -74.34 75.26 -2.98
N VAL A 45 -73.20 75.88 -3.23
CA VAL A 45 -73.03 76.89 -4.28
C VAL A 45 -71.66 76.70 -4.90
N ALA A 46 -71.53 76.98 -6.19
CA ALA A 46 -70.28 76.84 -6.93
C ALA A 46 -69.07 77.59 -6.33
N ASP A 47 -69.29 78.70 -5.61
CA ASP A 47 -68.25 79.47 -4.91
C ASP A 47 -68.10 79.12 -3.42
N GLY A 48 -68.74 78.03 -2.99
CA GLY A 48 -68.63 77.47 -1.65
C GLY A 48 -67.35 76.66 -1.49
N ASP A 49 -66.84 76.62 -0.26
CA ASP A 49 -65.61 75.94 0.16
C ASP A 49 -65.91 75.34 1.55
N PRO A 50 -66.49 74.13 1.61
CA PRO A 50 -67.04 73.57 2.85
C PRO A 50 -66.00 73.01 3.82
N ASP A 51 -64.88 72.52 3.32
CA ASP A 51 -63.77 71.93 4.08
C ASP A 51 -62.61 72.90 4.33
N LEU A 52 -62.61 74.07 3.67
CA LEU A 52 -61.75 75.22 3.95
C LEU A 52 -60.28 75.02 3.55
N ASP A 53 -60.03 74.21 2.52
CA ASP A 53 -58.71 74.07 1.89
C ASP A 53 -58.42 75.26 0.93
N GLY A 54 -59.47 75.91 0.43
CA GLY A 54 -59.42 77.04 -0.48
C GLY A 54 -59.69 76.70 -1.95
N LEU A 55 -59.97 75.44 -2.28
CA LEU A 55 -60.56 75.02 -3.55
C LEU A 55 -62.09 75.18 -3.45
N ALA A 56 -62.72 75.71 -4.49
CA ALA A 56 -64.17 75.94 -4.47
C ALA A 56 -64.90 74.72 -5.05
N ASN A 57 -66.15 74.46 -4.64
CA ASN A 57 -66.97 73.34 -5.13
C ASN A 57 -66.95 73.14 -6.65
N ALA A 58 -66.94 74.23 -7.44
CA ALA A 58 -66.88 74.14 -8.90
C ALA A 58 -65.50 73.74 -9.46
N ASP A 59 -64.43 74.05 -8.73
CA ASP A 59 -63.07 73.61 -9.04
C ASP A 59 -62.84 72.18 -8.49
N GLU A 60 -63.40 71.82 -7.35
CA GLU A 60 -63.40 70.44 -6.80
C GLU A 60 -64.15 69.47 -7.74
N GLU A 61 -65.32 69.86 -8.23
CA GLU A 61 -66.08 69.10 -9.24
C GLU A 61 -65.27 68.92 -10.54
N LEU A 62 -64.44 69.91 -10.91
CA LEU A 62 -63.60 69.85 -12.11
C LEU A 62 -62.40 68.90 -11.95
N HIS A 63 -61.75 68.91 -10.78
CA HIS A 63 -60.58 68.06 -10.48
C HIS A 63 -60.99 66.69 -9.90
N GLY A 64 -62.28 66.48 -9.64
CA GLY A 64 -62.82 65.20 -9.18
C GLY A 64 -62.63 64.93 -7.69
N THR A 65 -62.27 65.95 -6.92
CA THR A 65 -61.90 65.84 -5.51
C THR A 65 -63.12 65.81 -4.57
N ASP A 66 -62.96 65.38 -3.32
CA ASP A 66 -64.03 65.30 -2.33
C ASP A 66 -64.19 66.63 -1.58
N PRO A 67 -65.27 67.40 -1.83
CA PRO A 67 -65.48 68.76 -1.32
C PRO A 67 -65.83 68.86 0.17
N THR A 68 -65.62 67.76 0.89
CA THR A 68 -65.81 67.67 2.33
C THR A 68 -64.53 67.30 3.06
N THR A 69 -63.44 67.12 2.32
CA THR A 69 -62.13 66.73 2.82
C THR A 69 -61.07 67.63 2.20
N ILE A 70 -60.27 68.26 3.06
CA ILE A 70 -59.14 69.12 2.65
C ILE A 70 -58.11 68.39 1.77
N ASP A 71 -58.07 67.07 1.85
CA ASP A 71 -57.06 66.17 1.30
C ASP A 71 -57.82 64.89 0.88
N THR A 72 -58.03 64.75 -0.43
CA THR A 72 -58.94 63.77 -1.03
C THR A 72 -58.38 62.35 -1.03
N ASP A 73 -57.11 62.18 -1.40
CA ASP A 73 -56.45 60.88 -1.47
C ASP A 73 -55.69 60.51 -0.19
N GLN A 74 -55.60 61.43 0.77
CA GLN A 74 -55.09 61.26 2.13
C GLN A 74 -53.57 61.09 2.19
N ASP A 75 -52.86 61.74 1.30
CA ASP A 75 -51.40 61.74 1.27
C ASP A 75 -50.76 62.84 2.14
N PHE A 76 -51.57 63.71 2.77
CA PHE A 76 -51.20 64.87 3.59
C PHE A 76 -50.87 66.17 2.82
N ILE A 77 -51.08 66.24 1.51
CA ILE A 77 -51.19 67.49 0.74
C ILE A 77 -52.67 67.86 0.60
N SER A 78 -52.99 69.15 0.49
CA SER A 78 -54.37 69.58 0.25
C SER A 78 -54.68 69.65 -1.24
N ASP A 79 -55.92 69.39 -1.64
CA ASP A 79 -56.34 69.38 -3.05
C ASP A 79 -55.91 70.68 -3.78
N LEU A 80 -56.05 71.84 -3.11
CA LEU A 80 -55.57 73.11 -3.66
C LEU A 80 -54.05 73.15 -3.87
N ASP A 81 -53.28 72.66 -2.90
CA ASP A 81 -51.81 72.70 -2.96
C ASP A 81 -51.29 71.77 -4.08
N GLU A 82 -51.92 70.62 -4.30
CA GLU A 82 -51.60 69.69 -5.38
C GLU A 82 -51.94 70.26 -6.76
N VAL A 83 -53.14 70.83 -6.91
CA VAL A 83 -53.53 71.52 -8.15
C VAL A 83 -52.57 72.68 -8.47
N LEU A 84 -51.99 73.34 -7.46
CA LEU A 84 -50.98 74.37 -7.64
C LEU A 84 -49.58 73.81 -7.95
N ALA A 85 -49.23 72.66 -7.38
CA ALA A 85 -47.97 71.95 -7.63
C ALA A 85 -47.96 71.25 -9.00
N GLY A 86 -49.12 70.89 -9.53
CA GLY A 86 -49.29 70.17 -10.79
C GLY A 86 -49.37 68.65 -10.63
N THR A 87 -49.45 68.16 -9.40
CA THR A 87 -49.70 66.74 -9.05
C THR A 87 -51.19 66.40 -9.14
N ASP A 88 -51.55 65.11 -9.12
CA ASP A 88 -52.95 64.66 -9.21
C ASP A 88 -53.59 64.53 -7.82
N PRO A 89 -54.54 65.40 -7.41
CA PRO A 89 -55.17 65.39 -6.08
C PRO A 89 -56.06 64.18 -5.77
N ASN A 90 -56.02 63.14 -6.61
CA ASN A 90 -56.71 61.88 -6.41
C ASN A 90 -55.74 60.68 -6.38
N ALA A 91 -54.45 60.92 -6.53
CA ALA A 91 -53.41 59.92 -6.53
C ALA A 91 -52.34 60.34 -5.53
N SER A 92 -52.26 59.60 -4.42
CA SER A 92 -51.27 59.85 -3.38
C SER A 92 -49.82 59.75 -3.85
N ASP A 93 -49.59 59.22 -5.05
CA ASP A 93 -48.32 59.02 -5.74
C ASP A 93 -48.62 59.27 -7.23
N THR A 94 -48.19 60.43 -7.75
CA THR A 94 -48.60 60.95 -9.04
C THR A 94 -47.87 60.29 -10.21
N ASP A 95 -46.58 59.98 -10.08
CA ASP A 95 -45.78 59.39 -11.16
C ASP A 95 -45.63 57.86 -11.06
N GLY A 96 -45.97 57.28 -9.92
CA GLY A 96 -46.19 55.85 -9.72
C GLY A 96 -44.92 55.06 -9.42
N ASP A 97 -43.89 55.69 -8.86
CA ASP A 97 -42.66 55.02 -8.42
C ASP A 97 -42.77 54.38 -7.01
N GLY A 98 -43.84 54.67 -6.27
CA GLY A 98 -44.10 54.13 -4.94
C GLY A 98 -43.83 55.11 -3.80
N LEU A 99 -43.23 56.28 -4.05
CA LEU A 99 -43.18 57.39 -3.10
C LEU A 99 -44.41 58.29 -3.25
N SER A 100 -44.96 58.73 -2.12
CA SER A 100 -46.11 59.63 -2.15
C SER A 100 -45.68 61.06 -2.47
N ASP A 101 -46.53 61.85 -3.13
CA ASP A 101 -46.23 63.25 -3.47
C ASP A 101 -45.79 64.07 -2.24
N HIS A 102 -46.43 63.83 -1.09
CA HIS A 102 -46.02 64.40 0.19
C HIS A 102 -44.60 64.00 0.63
N SER A 103 -44.25 62.74 0.47
CA SER A 103 -42.95 62.18 0.86
C SER A 103 -41.87 62.75 -0.02
N GLU A 104 -42.09 62.80 -1.33
CA GLU A 104 -41.19 63.39 -2.31
C GLU A 104 -40.95 64.88 -2.06
N SER A 105 -42.00 65.63 -1.73
CA SER A 105 -41.90 67.03 -1.31
C SER A 105 -41.00 67.23 -0.07
N ILE A 106 -40.96 66.25 0.84
CA ILE A 106 -40.09 66.24 2.02
C ILE A 106 -38.65 65.84 1.64
N GLN A 107 -38.49 64.85 0.77
CA GLN A 107 -37.19 64.31 0.35
C GLN A 107 -36.47 65.20 -0.67
N GLY A 108 -37.23 66.04 -1.38
CA GLY A 108 -36.73 66.95 -2.39
C GLY A 108 -36.69 66.39 -3.81
N THR A 109 -37.34 65.25 -4.04
CA THR A 109 -37.55 64.62 -5.36
C THR A 109 -38.69 65.31 -6.13
N ASP A 110 -38.85 65.01 -7.43
CA ASP A 110 -39.87 65.60 -8.31
C ASP A 110 -41.06 64.64 -8.51
N PRO A 111 -42.25 64.90 -7.91
CA PRO A 111 -43.46 64.03 -7.96
C PRO A 111 -44.09 63.76 -9.33
N LEU A 112 -43.39 64.15 -10.39
CA LEU A 112 -43.80 63.99 -11.79
C LEU A 112 -42.75 63.22 -12.59
N ASN A 113 -41.72 62.72 -11.94
CA ASN A 113 -40.57 62.10 -12.53
C ASN A 113 -40.03 60.99 -11.63
N THR A 114 -40.35 59.75 -12.00
CA THR A 114 -39.99 58.52 -11.27
C THR A 114 -38.49 58.35 -10.96
N ASP A 115 -37.59 59.11 -11.58
CA ASP A 115 -36.14 59.05 -11.33
C ASP A 115 -35.61 60.48 -11.40
N THR A 116 -35.49 61.14 -10.25
CA THR A 116 -35.22 62.58 -10.12
C THR A 116 -33.82 62.95 -10.58
N ASP A 117 -32.84 62.08 -10.35
CA ASP A 117 -31.44 62.39 -10.62
C ASP A 117 -30.86 61.77 -11.90
N PHE A 118 -31.63 60.90 -12.54
CA PHE A 118 -31.34 60.19 -13.79
C PHE A 118 -30.19 59.18 -13.67
N GLY A 119 -29.98 58.57 -12.50
CA GLY A 119 -28.97 57.56 -12.25
C GLY A 119 -29.34 56.16 -12.76
N GLY A 120 -30.64 55.86 -12.85
CA GLY A 120 -31.19 54.64 -13.45
C GLY A 120 -32.07 53.82 -12.52
N VAL A 121 -32.06 54.10 -11.22
CA VAL A 121 -33.01 53.55 -10.23
C VAL A 121 -34.10 54.58 -9.98
N ASP A 122 -35.35 54.16 -9.77
CA ASP A 122 -36.45 55.10 -9.47
C ASP A 122 -36.42 55.55 -8.00
N ASP A 123 -36.87 56.79 -7.72
CA ASP A 123 -36.72 57.42 -6.39
C ASP A 123 -37.41 56.57 -5.31
N GLY A 124 -38.54 55.95 -5.68
CA GLY A 124 -39.27 55.01 -4.85
C GLY A 124 -38.47 53.78 -4.45
N THR A 125 -37.81 53.14 -5.41
CA THR A 125 -36.95 51.98 -5.21
C THR A 125 -35.72 52.35 -4.38
N GLU A 126 -35.07 53.49 -4.67
CA GLU A 126 -33.94 53.98 -3.87
C GLU A 126 -34.30 54.18 -2.40
N VAL A 127 -35.46 54.77 -2.10
CA VAL A 127 -35.82 55.08 -0.71
C VAL A 127 -36.40 53.87 0.02
N LEU A 128 -37.30 53.12 -0.64
CA LEU A 128 -38.12 52.10 0.01
C LEU A 128 -37.49 50.72 -0.01
N VAL A 129 -36.66 50.42 -1.00
CA VAL A 129 -36.00 49.13 -1.18
C VAL A 129 -34.55 49.22 -0.71
N HIS A 130 -33.74 50.09 -1.31
CA HIS A 130 -32.29 50.09 -1.11
C HIS A 130 -31.79 51.05 -0.02
N GLY A 131 -32.59 52.06 0.35
CA GLY A 131 -32.20 53.09 1.31
C GLY A 131 -31.09 54.05 0.81
N THR A 132 -30.89 54.13 -0.50
CA THR A 132 -29.98 55.06 -1.19
C THR A 132 -30.61 56.46 -1.31
N ASN A 133 -29.85 57.43 -1.83
CA ASN A 133 -30.26 58.82 -1.88
C ASN A 133 -30.73 59.20 -3.29
N PRO A 134 -32.05 59.48 -3.49
CA PRO A 134 -32.67 59.73 -4.79
C PRO A 134 -32.34 61.07 -5.46
N LEU A 135 -31.23 61.67 -5.03
CA LEU A 135 -30.69 62.94 -5.52
C LEU A 135 -29.20 62.83 -5.85
N ASP A 136 -28.61 61.63 -5.74
CA ASP A 136 -27.21 61.35 -6.00
C ASP A 136 -26.97 60.10 -6.87
N SER A 137 -27.23 60.21 -8.17
CA SER A 137 -26.96 59.25 -9.27
C SER A 137 -25.62 58.48 -9.28
N SER A 138 -24.69 58.78 -8.37
CA SER A 138 -23.48 57.99 -8.15
C SER A 138 -23.68 56.81 -7.20
N ASP A 139 -24.71 56.77 -6.35
CA ASP A 139 -25.01 55.63 -5.50
C ASP A 139 -25.78 54.51 -6.23
N ASP A 140 -26.53 54.83 -7.29
CA ASP A 140 -27.12 53.86 -8.25
C ASP A 140 -26.12 52.94 -8.96
N ARG A 141 -24.84 53.32 -8.95
CA ARG A 141 -23.74 52.57 -9.57
C ARG A 141 -22.87 51.86 -8.53
N LEU A 142 -23.32 51.86 -7.28
CA LEU A 142 -22.70 51.06 -6.24
C LEU A 142 -23.10 49.61 -6.43
N ASP A 143 -22.11 48.78 -6.18
CA ASP A 143 -22.18 47.35 -6.06
C ASP A 143 -22.11 47.11 -4.55
N ALA A 144 -23.25 46.69 -3.99
CA ALA A 144 -23.53 46.82 -2.56
C ALA A 144 -23.12 45.58 -1.77
N ASP A 145 -23.23 44.39 -2.38
CA ASP A 145 -22.79 43.12 -1.84
C ASP A 145 -21.50 42.59 -2.49
N GLY A 146 -21.00 43.23 -3.55
CA GLY A 146 -19.66 43.01 -4.09
C GLY A 146 -19.57 42.01 -5.22
N ASP A 147 -20.70 41.57 -5.79
CA ASP A 147 -20.77 40.56 -6.86
C ASP A 147 -20.40 41.10 -8.25
N GLY A 148 -20.18 42.41 -8.37
CA GLY A 148 -19.85 43.08 -9.63
C GLY A 148 -21.07 43.61 -10.41
N LEU A 149 -22.29 43.40 -9.92
CA LEU A 149 -23.50 44.03 -10.39
C LEU A 149 -23.73 45.34 -9.64
N SER A 150 -24.12 46.38 -10.39
CA SER A 150 -24.58 47.60 -9.73
C SER A 150 -26.04 47.47 -9.35
N LEU A 151 -26.50 48.27 -8.39
CA LEU A 151 -27.92 48.41 -8.01
C LEU A 151 -28.90 48.48 -9.19
N PHE A 152 -28.52 49.21 -10.24
CA PHE A 152 -29.31 49.28 -11.48
C PHE A 152 -29.47 47.93 -12.21
N VAL A 153 -28.42 47.11 -12.23
CA VAL A 153 -28.37 45.81 -12.89
C VAL A 153 -29.07 44.75 -12.05
N GLU A 154 -28.85 44.73 -10.73
CA GLU A 154 -29.51 43.80 -9.81
C GLU A 154 -31.04 43.92 -9.90
N ASN A 155 -31.55 45.16 -9.87
CA ASN A 155 -32.98 45.43 -10.05
C ASN A 155 -33.52 44.99 -11.43
N ALA A 156 -32.66 44.92 -12.46
CA ALA A 156 -33.05 44.46 -13.78
C ALA A 156 -33.09 42.91 -13.90
N LEU A 157 -32.20 42.22 -13.19
CA LEU A 157 -32.15 40.75 -13.14
C LEU A 157 -33.14 40.16 -12.11
N GLY A 158 -33.53 40.95 -11.10
CA GLY A 158 -34.33 40.48 -9.97
C GLY A 158 -33.51 39.82 -8.88
N THR A 159 -32.20 40.05 -8.89
CA THR A 159 -31.22 39.58 -7.91
C THR A 159 -31.17 40.53 -6.71
N SER A 160 -30.54 40.08 -5.63
CA SER A 160 -30.44 40.79 -4.36
C SER A 160 -29.25 41.74 -4.35
N ASP A 161 -29.41 42.95 -3.80
CA ASP A 161 -28.34 43.95 -3.63
C ASP A 161 -27.58 43.83 -2.29
N GLN A 162 -27.87 42.76 -1.56
CA GLN A 162 -27.36 42.47 -0.23
C GLN A 162 -26.91 41.01 -0.10
N ASN A 163 -27.00 40.25 -1.18
CA ASN A 163 -26.69 38.83 -1.21
C ASN A 163 -26.12 38.53 -2.60
N PRO A 164 -24.80 38.30 -2.70
CA PRO A 164 -24.10 38.23 -3.98
C PRO A 164 -24.44 36.96 -4.79
N ASP A 165 -25.21 36.02 -4.24
CA ASP A 165 -25.66 34.76 -4.86
C ASP A 165 -27.15 34.56 -4.52
N SER A 166 -28.04 34.92 -5.45
CA SER A 166 -29.47 35.09 -5.18
C SER A 166 -30.26 33.79 -5.10
N ASP A 167 -29.88 32.74 -5.82
CA ASP A 167 -30.53 31.43 -5.76
C ASP A 167 -29.82 30.42 -4.87
N GLY A 168 -28.61 30.75 -4.41
CA GLY A 168 -27.85 30.01 -3.41
C GLY A 168 -27.21 28.76 -3.97
N ASP A 169 -26.87 28.76 -5.25
CA ASP A 169 -26.29 27.62 -5.95
C ASP A 169 -24.75 27.59 -5.89
N GLY A 170 -24.13 28.67 -5.41
CA GLY A 170 -22.68 28.82 -5.26
C GLY A 170 -22.00 29.68 -6.34
N LEU A 171 -22.72 30.15 -7.35
CA LEU A 171 -22.27 31.16 -8.31
C LEU A 171 -22.79 32.54 -7.90
N GLU A 172 -21.93 33.55 -7.97
CA GLU A 172 -22.36 34.93 -7.71
C GLU A 172 -23.17 35.46 -8.90
N ASP A 173 -24.22 36.24 -8.64
CA ASP A 173 -25.15 36.76 -9.66
C ASP A 173 -24.39 37.53 -10.77
N GLY A 174 -23.31 38.23 -10.41
CA GLY A 174 -22.44 38.93 -11.35
C GLY A 174 -21.50 38.04 -12.17
N VAL A 175 -21.21 36.83 -11.72
CA VAL A 175 -20.50 35.78 -12.49
C VAL A 175 -21.44 35.20 -13.54
N GLU A 176 -22.67 34.92 -13.15
CA GLU A 176 -23.71 34.37 -14.03
C GLU A 176 -24.21 35.41 -15.06
N ASN A 177 -23.99 36.70 -14.80
CA ASN A 177 -24.20 37.80 -15.74
C ASN A 177 -22.88 38.54 -16.07
N ALA A 178 -21.80 37.80 -16.34
CA ALA A 178 -20.46 38.36 -16.60
C ALA A 178 -20.39 39.39 -17.76
N ASN A 179 -21.35 39.41 -18.68
CA ASN A 179 -21.40 40.39 -19.76
C ASN A 179 -21.97 41.77 -19.33
N GLY A 180 -22.62 41.84 -18.16
CA GLY A 180 -23.19 43.03 -17.54
C GLY A 180 -24.27 43.73 -18.38
N ASP A 181 -24.91 43.03 -19.31
CA ASP A 181 -25.87 43.61 -20.25
C ASP A 181 -27.33 43.55 -19.77
N ALA A 182 -27.56 42.87 -18.64
CA ALA A 182 -28.85 42.69 -17.99
C ALA A 182 -29.88 41.94 -18.85
N PHE A 183 -29.41 41.09 -19.77
CA PHE A 183 -30.22 40.19 -20.59
C PHE A 183 -29.62 38.78 -20.59
N PHE A 184 -30.28 37.83 -19.92
CA PHE A 184 -30.00 36.40 -20.12
C PHE A 184 -30.25 36.02 -21.58
N ASP A 185 -29.19 35.72 -22.33
CA ASP A 185 -29.29 35.40 -23.76
C ASP A 185 -29.48 33.90 -23.99
N PHE A 186 -30.74 33.50 -24.16
CA PHE A 186 -31.06 32.24 -24.85
C PHE A 186 -30.73 32.38 -26.35
N ASP A 187 -29.46 32.20 -26.70
CA ASP A 187 -28.91 32.07 -28.06
C ASP A 187 -29.09 33.29 -29.02
N VAL A 188 -28.07 34.16 -29.11
CA VAL A 188 -27.94 35.12 -30.23
C VAL A 188 -26.95 34.67 -31.32
N ASN A 189 -26.13 33.61 -31.14
CA ASN A 189 -25.06 33.32 -32.10
C ASN A 189 -25.09 31.95 -32.81
N GLY A 190 -25.85 30.95 -32.36
CA GLY A 190 -26.05 29.68 -33.06
C GLY A 190 -24.76 29.03 -33.59
N ASP A 191 -23.71 28.98 -32.75
CA ASP A 191 -22.41 28.39 -33.07
C ASP A 191 -22.04 27.33 -32.02
N ASP A 192 -22.57 26.11 -32.21
CA ASP A 192 -22.21 24.87 -31.52
C ASP A 192 -20.71 24.52 -31.73
N SER A 193 -19.80 25.25 -31.11
CA SER A 193 -18.42 24.79 -30.99
C SER A 193 -17.79 25.20 -29.67
N TYR A 194 -18.15 24.45 -28.62
CA TYR A 194 -17.24 23.83 -27.65
C TYR A 194 -15.91 24.55 -27.44
N GLN A 195 -15.82 25.33 -26.35
CA GLN A 195 -14.76 25.24 -25.33
C GLN A 195 -15.31 25.93 -24.08
N ALA A 196 -15.59 25.15 -23.03
CA ALA A 196 -15.82 25.63 -21.68
C ALA A 196 -14.70 26.63 -21.31
N SER A 197 -15.07 27.90 -21.27
CA SER A 197 -14.17 28.98 -20.87
C SER A 197 -15.01 30.05 -20.20
N ALA A 198 -15.17 29.94 -18.87
CA ALA A 198 -15.46 31.02 -17.92
C ALA A 198 -16.37 32.14 -18.48
N GLY A 199 -17.57 31.79 -18.94
CA GLY A 199 -18.50 32.77 -19.49
C GLY A 199 -19.73 32.19 -20.18
N ASP A 200 -20.22 31.05 -19.70
CA ASP A 200 -21.58 30.61 -20.02
C ASP A 200 -22.46 31.11 -18.87
N GLU A 201 -23.42 31.97 -19.21
CA GLU A 201 -24.29 32.69 -18.28
C GLU A 201 -25.41 31.75 -17.84
N THR A 202 -25.40 31.25 -16.61
CA THR A 202 -26.53 30.54 -15.97
C THR A 202 -27.58 31.53 -15.49
N ASP A 203 -28.77 31.07 -15.09
CA ASP A 203 -29.82 31.98 -14.58
C ASP A 203 -29.60 32.20 -13.08
N PRO A 204 -29.21 33.40 -12.61
CA PRO A 204 -28.91 33.73 -11.21
C PRO A 204 -30.14 33.72 -10.28
N THR A 205 -31.23 33.12 -10.75
CA THR A 205 -32.45 32.93 -10.00
C THR A 205 -32.98 31.50 -10.09
N ASP A 206 -32.28 30.61 -10.78
CA ASP A 206 -32.61 29.20 -10.98
C ASP A 206 -31.37 28.31 -10.75
N PRO A 207 -31.26 27.66 -9.57
CA PRO A 207 -30.04 27.01 -9.14
C PRO A 207 -29.78 25.65 -9.84
N ASP A 208 -30.51 25.28 -10.90
CA ASP A 208 -30.43 23.99 -11.61
C ASP A 208 -31.08 24.14 -13.00
N THR A 209 -30.27 24.57 -13.97
CA THR A 209 -30.69 25.03 -15.29
C THR A 209 -31.25 23.90 -16.16
N ASP A 210 -30.70 22.69 -16.11
CA ASP A 210 -31.15 21.56 -16.93
C ASP A 210 -32.05 20.53 -16.21
N ASN A 211 -32.21 20.68 -14.89
CA ASN A 211 -33.11 19.95 -14.01
C ASN A 211 -32.76 18.46 -13.86
N ASP A 212 -31.48 18.13 -13.86
CA ASP A 212 -30.98 16.76 -13.62
C ASP A 212 -30.77 16.45 -12.12
N GLY A 213 -30.79 17.49 -11.28
CA GLY A 213 -30.64 17.42 -9.83
C GLY A 213 -29.25 17.75 -9.31
N LEU A 214 -28.32 18.17 -10.17
CA LEU A 214 -27.06 18.81 -9.85
C LEU A 214 -27.21 20.32 -10.11
N ASN A 215 -26.79 21.16 -9.16
CA ASN A 215 -26.91 22.61 -9.31
C ASN A 215 -25.77 23.19 -10.15
N ASP A 216 -26.07 24.24 -10.93
CA ASP A 216 -25.15 24.83 -11.89
C ASP A 216 -23.79 25.20 -11.26
N GLY A 217 -23.81 25.74 -10.04
CA GLY A 217 -22.59 26.02 -9.28
C GLY A 217 -21.73 24.79 -8.97
N LEU A 218 -22.32 23.64 -8.64
CA LEU A 218 -21.53 22.41 -8.47
C LEU A 218 -21.04 21.86 -9.80
N GLU A 219 -21.88 21.94 -10.84
CA GLU A 219 -21.50 21.52 -12.19
C GLU A 219 -20.31 22.31 -12.72
N ILE A 220 -20.30 23.63 -12.54
CA ILE A 220 -19.23 24.50 -13.04
C ILE A 220 -18.00 24.46 -12.13
N LEU A 221 -18.17 24.58 -10.81
CA LEU A 221 -17.06 24.79 -9.87
C LEU A 221 -16.41 23.48 -9.41
N GLN A 222 -17.18 22.40 -9.28
CA GLN A 222 -16.70 21.14 -8.70
C GLN A 222 -16.52 20.03 -9.73
N TYR A 223 -17.56 19.76 -10.54
CA TYR A 223 -17.60 18.57 -11.40
C TYR A 223 -17.12 18.84 -12.84
N GLY A 224 -17.24 20.08 -13.32
CA GLY A 224 -16.92 20.47 -14.68
C GLY A 224 -17.84 19.84 -15.73
N THR A 225 -19.10 19.57 -15.36
CA THR A 225 -20.19 19.13 -16.24
C THR A 225 -20.82 20.33 -16.96
N ASP A 226 -21.72 20.09 -17.91
CA ASP A 226 -22.39 21.13 -18.70
C ASP A 226 -23.79 21.41 -18.13
N PRO A 227 -24.04 22.57 -17.48
CA PRO A 227 -25.33 22.89 -16.84
C PRO A 227 -26.55 23.01 -17.76
N TYR A 228 -26.34 22.81 -19.06
CA TYR A 228 -27.37 22.79 -20.08
C TYR A 228 -27.62 21.40 -20.65
N ASN A 229 -26.87 20.40 -20.19
CA ASN A 229 -26.88 19.05 -20.71
C ASN A 229 -26.87 18.02 -19.56
N PRO A 230 -28.03 17.38 -19.29
CA PRO A 230 -28.22 16.57 -18.09
C PRO A 230 -27.48 15.22 -18.12
N ASP A 231 -26.58 14.99 -19.07
CA ASP A 231 -25.80 13.75 -19.34
C ASP A 231 -24.57 14.19 -20.13
N THR A 232 -23.54 14.66 -19.41
CA THR A 232 -22.38 15.37 -19.96
C THR A 232 -21.53 14.49 -20.88
N ASP A 233 -21.35 13.22 -20.53
CA ASP A 233 -20.46 12.30 -21.23
C ASP A 233 -21.15 11.37 -22.23
N GLY A 234 -22.48 11.29 -22.17
CA GLY A 234 -23.34 10.62 -23.14
C GLY A 234 -23.43 9.10 -22.94
N ASP A 235 -23.20 8.60 -21.73
CA ASP A 235 -23.23 7.18 -21.37
C ASP A 235 -24.64 6.66 -21.02
N LEU A 236 -25.63 7.57 -20.93
CA LEU A 236 -27.05 7.37 -20.58
C LEU A 236 -27.39 7.42 -19.08
N LEU A 237 -26.44 7.77 -18.22
CA LEU A 237 -26.68 8.23 -16.84
C LEU A 237 -26.74 9.76 -16.85
N GLU A 238 -27.66 10.32 -16.05
CA GLU A 238 -27.73 11.79 -15.89
C GLU A 238 -26.73 12.21 -14.80
N ASP A 239 -26.06 13.36 -14.93
CA ASP A 239 -24.93 13.76 -14.07
C ASP A 239 -25.35 13.78 -12.57
N GLY A 240 -26.55 14.30 -12.29
CA GLY A 240 -27.17 14.27 -10.95
C GLY A 240 -27.50 12.85 -10.44
N VAL A 241 -27.75 11.88 -11.32
CA VAL A 241 -27.95 10.46 -10.97
C VAL A 241 -26.61 9.81 -10.62
N GLU A 242 -25.58 10.03 -11.42
CA GLU A 242 -24.23 9.53 -11.13
C GLU A 242 -23.71 10.09 -9.80
N ARG A 243 -23.87 11.39 -9.57
CA ARG A 243 -23.58 12.02 -8.29
C ARG A 243 -24.30 11.32 -7.15
N SER A 244 -25.59 11.04 -7.30
CA SER A 244 -26.38 10.32 -6.30
C SER A 244 -25.88 8.90 -6.03
N LEU A 245 -25.37 8.19 -7.05
CA LEU A 245 -24.81 6.84 -6.95
C LEU A 245 -23.43 6.82 -6.29
N ILE A 246 -22.60 7.84 -6.55
CA ILE A 246 -21.32 8.03 -5.88
C ILE A 246 -21.55 8.36 -4.39
N GLU A 247 -22.54 9.21 -4.10
CA GLU A 247 -22.86 9.69 -2.74
C GLU A 247 -23.52 8.63 -1.85
N SER A 248 -24.29 7.74 -2.46
CA SER A 248 -24.83 6.56 -1.78
C SER A 248 -23.75 5.51 -1.47
N GLY A 249 -22.58 5.64 -2.09
CA GLY A 249 -21.48 4.66 -2.06
C GLY A 249 -21.80 3.39 -2.83
N GLU A 250 -22.78 3.42 -3.75
CA GLU A 250 -23.16 2.28 -4.58
C GLU A 250 -22.15 2.09 -5.72
N TYR A 251 -21.76 3.18 -6.39
CA TYR A 251 -20.70 3.18 -7.42
C TYR A 251 -19.78 4.41 -7.24
N PRO A 252 -18.75 4.31 -6.38
CA PRO A 252 -17.89 5.45 -6.05
C PRO A 252 -16.87 5.80 -7.14
N CYS A 253 -16.73 4.95 -8.17
CA CYS A 253 -15.78 5.13 -9.26
C CYS A 253 -16.31 6.01 -10.40
N LEU A 254 -17.63 6.19 -10.51
CA LEU A 254 -18.25 6.87 -11.65
C LEU A 254 -17.67 8.26 -11.83
N ASP A 255 -17.45 8.65 -13.09
CA ASP A 255 -16.96 9.98 -13.47
C ASP A 255 -17.96 10.60 -14.45
N LEU A 256 -18.63 11.67 -14.00
CA LEU A 256 -19.66 12.42 -14.75
C LEU A 256 -19.19 12.99 -16.11
N ARG A 257 -17.91 12.84 -16.44
CA ARG A 257 -17.31 13.32 -17.70
C ARG A 257 -16.69 12.20 -18.53
N TRP A 258 -16.75 10.96 -18.07
CA TRP A 258 -16.09 9.83 -18.68
C TRP A 258 -16.99 8.59 -18.73
N PRO A 259 -17.42 8.17 -19.93
CA PRO A 259 -18.55 7.26 -20.08
C PRO A 259 -18.25 5.77 -19.84
N ASP A 260 -17.07 5.44 -19.29
CA ASP A 260 -16.50 4.10 -19.14
C ASP A 260 -15.44 4.16 -18.02
N SER A 261 -15.89 4.01 -16.79
CA SER A 261 -15.14 4.33 -15.57
C SER A 261 -14.03 3.32 -15.25
N ASP A 262 -14.22 2.04 -15.56
CA ASP A 262 -13.24 0.99 -15.32
C ASP A 262 -12.36 0.65 -16.54
N HIS A 263 -12.70 1.20 -17.72
CA HIS A 263 -12.00 1.06 -18.99
C HIS A 263 -11.99 -0.36 -19.57
N ASP A 264 -12.99 -1.18 -19.26
CA ASP A 264 -13.15 -2.51 -19.85
C ASP A 264 -13.75 -2.45 -21.27
N GLY A 265 -14.39 -1.33 -21.63
CA GLY A 265 -15.04 -1.07 -22.91
C GLY A 265 -16.55 -1.30 -22.95
N LEU A 266 -17.18 -1.56 -21.81
CA LEU A 266 -18.60 -1.33 -21.53
C LEU A 266 -18.79 0.14 -21.12
N LEU A 267 -20.03 0.65 -21.15
CA LEU A 267 -20.33 2.02 -20.72
C LEU A 267 -21.11 1.95 -19.42
N ASP A 268 -20.84 2.83 -18.46
CA ASP A 268 -21.40 2.74 -17.11
C ASP A 268 -22.95 2.70 -17.13
N GLY A 269 -23.57 3.52 -17.97
CA GLY A 269 -25.02 3.50 -18.18
C GLY A 269 -25.58 2.25 -18.84
N ASP A 270 -24.81 1.54 -19.68
CA ASP A 270 -25.23 0.24 -20.23
C ASP A 270 -25.21 -0.86 -19.14
N GLU A 271 -24.30 -0.76 -18.18
CA GLU A 271 -24.12 -1.69 -17.07
C GLU A 271 -25.16 -1.50 -15.96
N GLU A 272 -25.52 -0.25 -15.63
CA GLU A 272 -26.66 0.05 -14.75
C GLU A 272 -27.97 -0.52 -15.33
N LEU A 273 -28.18 -0.35 -16.64
CA LEU A 273 -29.39 -0.80 -17.33
C LEU A 273 -29.46 -2.33 -17.46
N SER A 274 -28.32 -3.02 -17.40
CA SER A 274 -28.19 -4.47 -17.53
C SER A 274 -27.18 -5.05 -16.53
N PRO A 275 -27.53 -5.13 -15.22
CA PRO A 275 -26.61 -5.28 -14.09
C PRO A 275 -26.07 -6.71 -13.92
N LEU A 276 -25.42 -7.23 -14.95
CA LEU A 276 -24.59 -8.43 -14.87
C LEU A 276 -23.15 -8.05 -14.53
N THR A 277 -22.75 -6.83 -14.84
CA THR A 277 -21.43 -6.24 -14.64
C THR A 277 -21.54 -5.00 -13.73
N ASP A 278 -20.44 -4.61 -13.10
CA ASP A 278 -20.30 -3.50 -12.18
C ASP A 278 -19.43 -2.41 -12.84
N PRO A 279 -19.95 -1.19 -13.06
CA PRO A 279 -19.21 -0.09 -13.72
C PRO A 279 -17.86 0.27 -13.10
N CYS A 280 -17.60 -0.18 -11.88
CA CYS A 280 -16.36 0.08 -11.17
C CYS A 280 -15.32 -1.03 -11.27
N LEU A 281 -15.65 -2.14 -11.92
CA LEU A 281 -14.85 -3.36 -11.90
C LEU A 281 -14.81 -3.98 -13.28
N ALA A 282 -13.67 -3.81 -13.96
CA ALA A 282 -13.39 -4.45 -15.24
C ALA A 282 -13.45 -6.00 -15.22
N ASP A 283 -13.55 -6.57 -14.03
CA ASP A 283 -13.77 -7.98 -13.70
C ASP A 283 -14.71 -7.99 -12.48
N THR A 284 -16.02 -8.09 -12.76
CA THR A 284 -17.09 -7.85 -11.79
C THR A 284 -17.10 -8.85 -10.65
N ASP A 285 -16.80 -10.12 -10.93
CA ASP A 285 -16.81 -11.17 -9.91
C ASP A 285 -15.41 -11.52 -9.38
N GLY A 286 -14.38 -10.90 -9.94
CA GLY A 286 -13.00 -10.94 -9.48
C GLY A 286 -12.32 -12.28 -9.79
N ASP A 287 -12.79 -13.00 -10.80
CA ASP A 287 -12.30 -14.32 -11.14
C ASP A 287 -11.12 -14.31 -12.11
N GLY A 288 -10.78 -13.15 -12.66
CA GLY A 288 -9.60 -12.88 -13.48
C GLY A 288 -9.85 -12.88 -14.99
N ILE A 289 -11.11 -12.99 -15.44
CA ILE A 289 -11.52 -12.79 -16.83
C ILE A 289 -12.28 -11.47 -16.90
N TYR A 290 -12.00 -10.61 -17.90
CA TYR A 290 -12.71 -9.33 -18.00
C TYR A 290 -14.12 -9.51 -18.54
N ASP A 291 -15.07 -8.72 -18.04
CA ASP A 291 -16.49 -8.83 -18.35
C ASP A 291 -16.82 -8.89 -19.87
N PRO A 292 -16.16 -8.11 -20.76
CA PRO A 292 -16.40 -8.19 -22.20
C PRO A 292 -15.99 -9.53 -22.81
N VAL A 293 -14.97 -10.19 -22.24
CA VAL A 293 -14.42 -11.47 -22.68
C VAL A 293 -15.36 -12.60 -22.30
N GLU A 294 -15.91 -12.55 -21.10
CA GLU A 294 -16.91 -13.51 -20.64
C GLU A 294 -18.19 -13.50 -21.50
N PHE A 295 -18.62 -12.32 -21.95
CA PHE A 295 -19.71 -12.22 -22.94
C PHE A 295 -19.35 -12.89 -24.28
N THR A 296 -18.07 -12.93 -24.67
CA THR A 296 -17.62 -13.55 -25.92
C THR A 296 -17.46 -15.07 -25.81
N ASP A 297 -16.92 -15.56 -24.71
CA ASP A 297 -16.61 -16.97 -24.49
C ASP A 297 -17.79 -17.73 -23.84
N GLY A 298 -18.74 -16.99 -23.27
CA GLY A 298 -20.04 -17.48 -22.83
C GLY A 298 -20.07 -17.94 -21.37
N THR A 299 -19.11 -17.50 -20.57
CA THR A 299 -19.14 -17.48 -19.09
C THR A 299 -20.04 -16.33 -18.59
N ASP A 300 -20.31 -16.28 -17.29
CA ASP A 300 -21.25 -15.38 -16.62
C ASP A 300 -20.49 -14.38 -15.74
N PRO A 301 -20.43 -13.08 -16.09
CA PRO A 301 -19.64 -12.05 -15.38
C PRO A 301 -19.96 -11.78 -13.92
N SER A 302 -20.89 -12.55 -13.36
CA SER A 302 -21.33 -12.45 -11.97
C SER A 302 -21.15 -13.76 -11.19
N ASP A 303 -20.54 -14.78 -11.81
CA ASP A 303 -20.35 -16.11 -11.26
C ASP A 303 -18.88 -16.57 -11.35
N SER A 304 -18.05 -16.03 -10.44
CA SER A 304 -16.62 -16.38 -10.25
C SER A 304 -16.28 -17.87 -10.12
N SER A 305 -17.28 -18.74 -10.09
CA SER A 305 -17.08 -20.18 -10.15
C SER A 305 -16.96 -20.73 -11.58
N ASP A 306 -17.12 -19.91 -12.61
CA ASP A 306 -17.02 -20.31 -14.01
C ASP A 306 -15.74 -19.86 -14.76
N ALA A 307 -14.83 -19.07 -14.16
CA ALA A 307 -13.40 -19.03 -14.55
C ALA A 307 -12.70 -20.40 -14.54
N ALA A 308 -13.27 -21.39 -13.85
CA ALA A 308 -12.79 -22.77 -13.84
C ALA A 308 -13.34 -23.61 -15.00
N VAL A 309 -14.02 -22.99 -15.97
CA VAL A 309 -14.40 -23.62 -17.23
C VAL A 309 -13.14 -23.95 -18.02
N ASP A 310 -13.18 -25.13 -18.62
CA ASP A 310 -12.15 -25.76 -19.46
C ASP A 310 -12.83 -25.97 -20.81
N SER A 311 -12.69 -24.96 -21.69
CA SER A 311 -13.48 -24.83 -22.92
C SER A 311 -13.17 -25.88 -23.96
N ASP A 312 -11.92 -26.33 -24.03
CA ASP A 312 -11.45 -27.33 -25.00
C ASP A 312 -11.31 -28.75 -24.40
N GLY A 313 -11.30 -28.86 -23.07
CA GLY A 313 -11.31 -30.10 -22.32
C GLY A 313 -9.92 -30.72 -22.07
N ASP A 314 -8.84 -29.94 -22.15
CA ASP A 314 -7.46 -30.41 -21.97
C ASP A 314 -7.06 -30.54 -20.48
N GLY A 315 -7.77 -29.84 -19.59
CA GLY A 315 -7.58 -29.86 -18.15
C GLY A 315 -6.91 -28.62 -17.55
N LEU A 316 -6.52 -27.64 -18.36
CA LEU A 316 -6.38 -26.24 -17.97
C LEU A 316 -7.76 -25.57 -17.98
N SER A 317 -7.87 -24.47 -17.26
CA SER A 317 -9.07 -23.63 -17.35
C SER A 317 -8.76 -22.47 -18.26
N ASP A 318 -9.76 -21.87 -18.89
CA ASP A 318 -9.58 -20.78 -19.84
C ASP A 318 -8.71 -19.65 -19.24
N ARG A 319 -8.94 -19.30 -17.96
CA ARG A 319 -8.12 -18.34 -17.17
C ARG A 319 -6.63 -18.72 -17.01
N ASN A 320 -6.30 -20.01 -17.03
CA ASN A 320 -4.90 -20.48 -16.92
C ASN A 320 -4.19 -20.50 -18.28
N GLU A 321 -4.95 -20.44 -19.36
CA GLU A 321 -4.46 -20.46 -20.73
C GLU A 321 -4.29 -19.04 -21.27
N ASP A 322 -5.23 -18.16 -20.94
CA ASP A 322 -5.23 -16.72 -21.19
C ASP A 322 -5.04 -15.96 -19.87
N ILE A 323 -3.78 -15.88 -19.41
CA ILE A 323 -3.44 -15.43 -18.03
C ILE A 323 -3.81 -13.96 -17.82
N ASP A 324 -3.67 -13.14 -18.87
CA ASP A 324 -4.03 -11.72 -18.81
C ASP A 324 -5.49 -11.45 -19.22
N GLY A 325 -6.23 -12.49 -19.59
CA GLY A 325 -7.67 -12.47 -19.85
C GLY A 325 -8.04 -11.59 -21.05
N ASN A 326 -7.12 -11.38 -22.00
CA ASN A 326 -7.30 -10.43 -23.10
C ASN A 326 -7.86 -11.07 -24.40
N GLY A 327 -7.94 -12.40 -24.45
CA GLY A 327 -8.43 -13.18 -25.58
C GLY A 327 -7.43 -13.39 -26.73
N VAL A 328 -6.11 -13.23 -26.50
CA VAL A 328 -5.05 -13.38 -27.51
C VAL A 328 -3.91 -14.24 -26.96
N VAL A 329 -3.51 -15.29 -27.68
CA VAL A 329 -2.35 -16.12 -27.30
C VAL A 329 -1.04 -15.33 -27.41
N ASP A 330 -0.54 -14.83 -26.27
CA ASP A 330 0.77 -14.19 -26.14
C ASP A 330 1.88 -15.19 -25.75
N VAL A 331 3.11 -14.69 -25.62
CA VAL A 331 4.27 -15.51 -25.24
C VAL A 331 4.11 -16.02 -23.81
N GLY A 332 3.99 -17.33 -23.64
CA GLY A 332 3.73 -17.96 -22.35
C GLY A 332 2.25 -18.20 -22.08
N GLU A 333 1.38 -18.01 -23.07
CA GLU A 333 -0.05 -18.36 -23.05
C GLU A 333 -0.33 -19.48 -24.03
N THR A 334 -1.46 -20.15 -23.83
CA THR A 334 -1.95 -21.25 -24.66
C THR A 334 -3.33 -20.89 -25.21
N ASP A 335 -3.81 -21.57 -26.26
CA ASP A 335 -5.11 -21.24 -26.87
C ASP A 335 -6.25 -21.94 -26.09
N PRO A 336 -7.16 -21.23 -25.40
CA PRO A 336 -8.25 -21.85 -24.63
C PRO A 336 -9.25 -22.69 -25.47
N ALA A 337 -9.06 -22.72 -26.80
CA ALA A 337 -9.85 -23.50 -27.74
C ALA A 337 -9.08 -24.64 -28.45
N ASP A 338 -7.79 -24.84 -28.17
CA ASP A 338 -6.95 -25.87 -28.81
C ASP A 338 -6.11 -26.70 -27.83
N VAL A 339 -6.44 -27.99 -27.75
CA VAL A 339 -5.91 -28.95 -26.76
C VAL A 339 -4.39 -29.18 -26.81
N ASP A 340 -3.71 -28.76 -27.88
CA ASP A 340 -2.30 -29.05 -28.17
C ASP A 340 -1.78 -27.92 -29.09
N THR A 341 -1.33 -26.83 -28.47
CA THR A 341 -1.03 -25.55 -29.13
C THR A 341 0.12 -25.68 -30.15
N ASP A 342 1.14 -26.50 -29.88
CA ASP A 342 2.34 -26.64 -30.72
C ASP A 342 2.39 -27.93 -31.60
N GLY A 343 1.47 -28.86 -31.36
CA GLY A 343 1.23 -30.05 -32.17
C GLY A 343 2.27 -31.16 -32.01
N ASP A 344 2.99 -31.23 -30.90
CA ASP A 344 4.06 -32.20 -30.63
C ASP A 344 3.53 -33.56 -30.11
N GLY A 345 2.29 -33.56 -29.59
CA GLY A 345 1.58 -34.73 -29.07
C GLY A 345 1.39 -34.77 -27.55
N LEU A 346 1.84 -33.74 -26.82
CA LEU A 346 1.42 -33.40 -25.46
C LEU A 346 0.27 -32.38 -25.52
N SER A 347 -0.60 -32.36 -24.50
CA SER A 347 -1.56 -31.26 -24.36
C SER A 347 -0.98 -30.13 -23.53
N ASP A 348 -1.50 -28.92 -23.70
CA ASP A 348 -1.04 -27.74 -22.96
C ASP A 348 -1.06 -27.98 -21.43
N ALA A 349 -2.09 -28.67 -20.93
CA ALA A 349 -2.17 -29.16 -19.55
C ALA A 349 -1.09 -30.17 -19.16
N GLU A 350 -0.73 -31.11 -20.06
CA GLU A 350 0.29 -32.14 -19.82
C GLU A 350 1.69 -31.53 -19.69
N GLU A 351 1.93 -30.38 -20.32
CA GLU A 351 3.21 -29.67 -20.32
C GLU A 351 3.34 -28.69 -19.14
N ARG A 352 2.21 -28.14 -18.65
CA ARG A 352 2.20 -27.23 -17.49
C ARG A 352 2.09 -27.93 -16.14
N LEU A 353 1.55 -29.15 -16.07
CA LEU A 353 1.23 -29.80 -14.78
C LEU A 353 2.36 -30.67 -14.20
N PRO A 354 2.85 -30.38 -12.98
CA PRO A 354 3.84 -31.22 -12.28
C PRO A 354 3.27 -32.51 -11.67
N LEU A 355 2.01 -32.88 -11.99
CA LEU A 355 1.26 -33.94 -11.30
C LEU A 355 1.34 -35.32 -11.99
N THR A 356 1.89 -35.37 -13.19
CA THR A 356 2.35 -36.58 -13.86
C THR A 356 3.88 -36.53 -13.89
N ASP A 357 4.56 -37.66 -13.80
CA ASP A 357 6.04 -37.75 -13.80
C ASP A 357 6.67 -37.36 -15.17
N ARG A 358 6.16 -36.32 -15.83
CA ARG A 358 6.55 -35.80 -17.14
C ARG A 358 7.07 -34.37 -17.01
N TYR A 359 8.05 -34.04 -17.86
CA TYR A 359 8.80 -32.79 -17.86
C TYR A 359 7.89 -31.59 -18.18
N GLN A 360 8.25 -30.39 -17.66
CA GLN A 360 7.57 -29.14 -17.98
C GLN A 360 8.18 -28.53 -19.24
N THR A 361 7.60 -28.85 -20.39
CA THR A 361 8.01 -28.36 -21.71
C THR A 361 7.28 -27.07 -22.07
N ASP A 362 7.75 -26.37 -23.10
CA ASP A 362 7.08 -25.15 -23.55
C ASP A 362 5.93 -25.53 -24.48
N PRO A 363 4.66 -25.32 -24.10
CA PRO A 363 3.49 -25.73 -24.91
C PRO A 363 3.33 -24.96 -26.22
N THR A 364 4.30 -24.10 -26.54
CA THR A 364 4.37 -23.34 -27.79
C THR A 364 5.61 -23.69 -28.64
N ASP A 365 6.44 -24.65 -28.21
CA ASP A 365 7.70 -25.07 -28.84
C ASP A 365 7.89 -26.60 -28.81
N ALA A 366 7.74 -27.25 -29.97
CA ALA A 366 7.60 -28.71 -30.07
C ALA A 366 8.91 -29.53 -29.86
N ASP A 367 10.05 -28.87 -29.63
CA ASP A 367 11.39 -29.46 -29.36
C ASP A 367 12.14 -28.50 -28.42
N THR A 368 11.78 -28.51 -27.13
CA THR A 368 12.16 -27.47 -26.16
C THR A 368 13.69 -27.35 -25.97
N ASP A 369 14.45 -28.42 -26.18
CA ASP A 369 15.92 -28.44 -25.96
C ASP A 369 16.78 -28.53 -27.23
N ASP A 370 16.15 -28.59 -28.40
CA ASP A 370 16.77 -28.64 -29.73
C ASP A 370 17.70 -29.85 -29.98
N ASP A 371 17.53 -30.97 -29.26
CA ASP A 371 18.32 -32.20 -29.43
C ASP A 371 17.90 -33.01 -30.68
N GLY A 372 16.78 -32.64 -31.29
CA GLY A 372 16.20 -33.24 -32.49
C GLY A 372 15.18 -34.35 -32.24
N LEU A 373 14.79 -34.59 -30.99
CA LEU A 373 13.58 -35.29 -30.59
C LEU A 373 12.42 -34.28 -30.54
N LEU A 374 11.22 -34.72 -30.15
CA LEU A 374 10.10 -33.81 -29.88
C LEU A 374 9.66 -34.17 -28.46
N ASP A 375 9.17 -33.21 -27.70
CA ASP A 375 8.96 -33.39 -26.27
C ASP A 375 8.01 -34.56 -25.97
N GLY A 376 6.91 -34.66 -26.74
CA GLY A 376 5.96 -35.76 -26.69
C GLY A 376 6.52 -37.14 -27.09
N ASN A 377 7.67 -37.20 -27.73
CA ASN A 377 8.39 -38.43 -28.07
C ASN A 377 9.47 -38.82 -27.05
N GLU A 378 9.72 -37.99 -26.04
CA GLU A 378 10.78 -38.18 -25.04
C GLU A 378 10.27 -38.81 -23.73
N GLY A 379 8.97 -38.71 -23.46
CA GLY A 379 8.33 -39.24 -22.23
C GLY A 379 7.51 -40.53 -22.35
N GLY A 380 7.78 -41.47 -23.28
CA GLY A 380 7.09 -42.77 -23.20
C GLY A 380 7.12 -43.73 -24.41
N VAL A 381 7.67 -44.92 -24.17
CA VAL A 381 7.47 -46.17 -24.94
C VAL A 381 7.39 -46.02 -26.46
N LEU A 382 8.57 -46.00 -27.09
CA LEU A 382 8.72 -46.69 -28.37
C LEU A 382 8.35 -48.17 -28.17
N GLU A 383 7.08 -48.51 -28.40
CA GLU A 383 6.60 -49.89 -28.61
C GLU A 383 7.28 -50.45 -29.87
N SER A 384 8.54 -50.88 -29.74
CA SER A 384 9.24 -51.73 -30.70
C SER A 384 10.33 -52.59 -30.05
N SER A 385 9.96 -53.35 -29.02
CA SER A 385 10.45 -54.70 -28.71
C SER A 385 11.96 -55.06 -28.88
N LEU A 386 12.92 -54.16 -28.67
CA LEU A 386 14.34 -54.48 -28.93
C LEU A 386 15.30 -54.40 -27.73
N TYR A 387 14.98 -53.79 -26.60
CA TYR A 387 15.92 -53.70 -25.47
C TYR A 387 15.25 -53.95 -24.12
N PRO A 388 15.69 -54.94 -23.32
CA PRO A 388 15.20 -55.14 -21.96
C PRO A 388 16.26 -54.75 -20.93
N SER A 389 15.80 -53.98 -19.92
CA SER A 389 16.21 -53.97 -18.50
C SER A 389 17.07 -52.78 -18.00
N ALA A 390 16.42 -51.76 -17.43
CA ALA A 390 16.88 -51.02 -16.25
C ALA A 390 15.65 -50.55 -15.43
N PRO A 391 15.71 -50.35 -14.09
CA PRO A 391 14.53 -50.28 -13.24
C PRO A 391 14.11 -48.86 -12.78
N GLY A 392 13.15 -48.26 -13.50
CA GLY A 392 12.08 -47.34 -13.02
C GLY A 392 12.37 -45.82 -12.99
N PRO A 393 11.33 -44.96 -12.85
CA PRO A 393 10.08 -44.85 -13.64
C PRO A 393 10.33 -44.00 -14.93
N GLU A 394 9.46 -44.08 -15.97
CA GLU A 394 9.49 -43.14 -17.13
C GLU A 394 10.81 -43.08 -17.95
N GLY A 395 11.36 -44.22 -18.42
CA GLY A 395 12.73 -44.27 -18.98
C GLY A 395 12.95 -43.81 -20.44
N GLY A 396 12.93 -42.50 -20.68
CA GLY A 396 13.42 -41.82 -21.91
C GLY A 396 14.24 -40.56 -21.57
N PRO A 397 14.95 -39.96 -22.56
CA PRO A 397 15.67 -38.70 -22.38
C PRO A 397 14.77 -37.54 -21.92
N SER A 398 15.39 -36.52 -21.36
CA SER A 398 14.72 -35.31 -20.88
C SER A 398 14.55 -34.32 -22.04
N PRO A 399 13.31 -33.92 -22.40
CA PRO A 399 13.03 -32.91 -23.43
C PRO A 399 13.46 -31.48 -23.05
N LEU A 400 14.11 -31.32 -21.90
CA LEU A 400 14.63 -30.03 -21.39
C LEU A 400 16.15 -29.98 -21.40
N GLU A 401 16.81 -31.10 -21.71
CA GLU A 401 18.24 -31.26 -21.60
C GLU A 401 18.78 -31.92 -22.87
N LEU A 402 19.45 -31.11 -23.70
CA LEU A 402 20.17 -31.55 -24.89
C LEU A 402 21.07 -32.79 -24.70
N ASP A 403 21.54 -33.02 -23.48
CA ASP A 403 22.46 -34.08 -23.03
C ASP A 403 22.01 -34.44 -21.60
N SER A 404 21.18 -35.48 -21.50
CA SER A 404 20.42 -35.84 -20.29
C SER A 404 21.28 -36.48 -19.18
N ASP A 405 22.43 -37.04 -19.52
CA ASP A 405 23.34 -37.62 -18.52
C ASP A 405 24.67 -36.85 -18.35
N GLY A 406 24.89 -35.83 -19.20
CA GLY A 406 25.97 -34.87 -19.09
C GLY A 406 27.33 -35.44 -19.53
N ASP A 407 27.34 -36.50 -20.33
CA ASP A 407 28.56 -37.14 -20.81
C ASP A 407 29.22 -36.40 -21.99
N GLY A 408 28.48 -35.49 -22.64
CA GLY A 408 28.91 -34.71 -23.79
C GLY A 408 28.45 -35.24 -25.15
N LEU A 409 27.64 -36.29 -25.20
CA LEU A 409 26.81 -36.71 -26.33
C LEU A 409 25.41 -36.10 -26.16
N THR A 410 24.70 -35.85 -27.26
CA THR A 410 23.32 -35.37 -27.18
C THR A 410 22.38 -36.56 -27.23
N ASP A 411 21.20 -36.50 -26.62
CA ASP A 411 20.30 -37.66 -26.52
C ASP A 411 19.92 -38.20 -27.92
N GLY A 412 19.72 -37.30 -28.88
CA GLY A 412 19.59 -37.63 -30.30
C GLY A 412 20.78 -38.43 -30.88
N VAL A 413 22.03 -38.15 -30.50
CA VAL A 413 23.23 -38.90 -30.93
C VAL A 413 23.24 -40.29 -30.31
N GLU A 414 22.96 -40.39 -29.02
CA GLU A 414 22.99 -41.65 -28.27
C GLU A 414 21.89 -42.61 -28.71
N LEU A 415 20.72 -42.08 -29.09
CA LEU A 415 19.65 -42.85 -29.73
C LEU A 415 19.89 -43.14 -31.23
N GLY A 416 20.97 -42.60 -31.80
CA GLY A 416 21.42 -42.85 -33.16
C GLY A 416 20.66 -42.10 -34.26
N LEU A 417 20.20 -40.87 -33.99
CA LEU A 417 19.48 -40.04 -34.95
C LEU A 417 20.41 -39.43 -36.00
N ALA A 418 20.04 -39.63 -37.27
CA ALA A 418 20.71 -39.03 -38.42
C ALA A 418 20.04 -37.73 -38.92
N SER A 419 18.88 -37.37 -38.38
CA SER A 419 18.09 -36.15 -38.68
C SER A 419 17.01 -35.92 -37.62
N PRO A 420 16.63 -34.67 -37.31
CA PRO A 420 15.64 -34.35 -36.28
C PRO A 420 14.22 -34.77 -36.68
N GLN A 421 13.35 -34.82 -35.68
CA GLN A 421 11.91 -35.07 -35.80
C GLN A 421 11.16 -33.81 -36.31
N LEU A 422 9.83 -33.87 -36.53
CA LEU A 422 9.08 -32.77 -37.17
C LEU A 422 7.65 -32.65 -36.61
N SER A 423 7.22 -31.45 -36.20
CA SER A 423 5.82 -31.10 -35.83
C SER A 423 5.01 -30.50 -37.00
N THR A 424 3.67 -30.54 -36.89
CA THR A 424 2.74 -29.98 -37.90
C THR A 424 2.17 -28.61 -37.57
N SER A 425 2.13 -28.23 -36.29
CA SER A 425 1.69 -26.90 -35.83
C SER A 425 2.90 -25.99 -35.60
N ASP A 426 4.04 -26.57 -35.18
CA ASP A 426 5.36 -25.93 -35.27
C ASP A 426 6.34 -26.59 -36.29
N PRO A 427 6.50 -26.03 -37.49
CA PRO A 427 7.40 -26.56 -38.51
C PRO A 427 8.88 -26.14 -38.35
N ASP A 428 9.21 -25.25 -37.41
CA ASP A 428 10.57 -24.76 -37.15
C ASP A 428 11.14 -25.22 -35.79
N ALA A 429 10.44 -26.12 -35.07
CA ALA A 429 10.79 -26.78 -33.80
C ALA A 429 12.30 -26.88 -33.52
N THR A 430 13.02 -27.84 -34.13
CA THR A 430 14.45 -27.98 -33.88
C THR A 430 15.32 -26.88 -34.51
N ALA A 431 16.10 -26.18 -33.68
CA ALA A 431 17.19 -25.33 -34.12
C ALA A 431 18.36 -26.16 -34.67
N MET A 432 18.44 -26.28 -35.99
CA MET A 432 19.48 -27.01 -36.75
C MET A 432 20.96 -26.63 -36.47
N ASN A 433 21.24 -25.61 -35.64
CA ASN A 433 22.59 -25.27 -35.19
C ASN A 433 22.97 -25.90 -33.84
N VAL A 434 22.02 -26.56 -33.16
CA VAL A 434 22.20 -27.28 -31.90
C VAL A 434 22.33 -28.78 -32.17
N PHE A 435 21.38 -29.37 -32.92
CA PHE A 435 21.37 -30.77 -33.35
C PHE A 435 22.72 -31.33 -33.89
N VAL A 436 23.17 -32.46 -33.33
CA VAL A 436 24.32 -33.27 -33.79
C VAL A 436 23.81 -34.60 -34.37
N ALA A 437 24.34 -35.01 -35.53
CA ALA A 437 23.91 -36.24 -36.19
C ALA A 437 24.88 -37.41 -35.93
N ASP A 438 24.34 -38.56 -35.52
CA ASP A 438 25.10 -39.78 -35.32
C ASP A 438 25.65 -40.36 -36.65
N LEU A 439 26.91 -40.80 -36.61
CA LEU A 439 27.66 -41.39 -37.72
C LEU A 439 27.74 -42.94 -37.67
N ASP A 440 27.52 -43.58 -36.53
CA ASP A 440 27.45 -45.04 -36.36
C ASP A 440 26.39 -45.49 -35.32
N PRO A 441 25.15 -45.80 -35.76
CA PRO A 441 24.07 -46.23 -34.87
C PRO A 441 24.25 -47.58 -34.17
N THR A 442 25.43 -48.20 -34.25
CA THR A 442 25.74 -49.45 -33.54
C THR A 442 26.51 -49.24 -32.24
N SER A 443 27.01 -48.03 -32.00
CA SER A 443 27.58 -47.54 -30.74
C SER A 443 26.60 -46.62 -30.01
N ALA A 444 25.30 -46.89 -30.19
CA ALA A 444 24.25 -46.22 -29.46
C ALA A 444 24.35 -46.57 -27.96
N THR A 445 24.53 -45.54 -27.15
CA THR A 445 24.62 -45.57 -25.69
C THR A 445 23.24 -45.30 -25.08
N ASN A 446 23.16 -45.27 -23.76
CA ASN A 446 21.95 -44.95 -23.04
C ASN A 446 22.00 -43.49 -22.58
N PRO A 447 21.12 -42.59 -23.10
CA PRO A 447 21.16 -41.15 -22.79
C PRO A 447 20.83 -40.76 -21.34
N LEU A 448 20.70 -41.75 -20.47
CA LEU A 448 20.42 -41.57 -19.06
C LEU A 448 21.55 -42.15 -18.19
N SER A 449 22.69 -42.45 -18.81
CA SER A 449 23.78 -43.18 -18.20
C SER A 449 25.10 -42.71 -18.78
N ILE A 450 25.71 -41.77 -18.06
CA ILE A 450 27.06 -41.24 -18.34
C ILE A 450 28.11 -42.32 -18.63
N ASP A 451 27.87 -43.53 -18.14
CA ASP A 451 28.63 -44.76 -18.29
C ASP A 451 27.62 -45.88 -18.58
N SER A 452 27.47 -46.27 -19.84
CA SER A 452 26.42 -47.22 -20.27
C SER A 452 26.67 -48.66 -19.83
N ASP A 453 27.92 -49.03 -19.57
CA ASP A 453 28.31 -50.40 -19.24
C ASP A 453 28.70 -50.62 -17.78
N GLY A 454 28.91 -49.52 -17.03
CA GLY A 454 29.07 -49.45 -15.60
C GLY A 454 30.49 -49.74 -15.10
N ASP A 455 31.51 -49.53 -15.92
CA ASP A 455 32.91 -49.79 -15.57
C ASP A 455 33.65 -48.59 -14.93
N GLY A 456 33.03 -47.41 -14.93
CA GLY A 456 33.59 -46.17 -14.38
C GLY A 456 34.28 -45.26 -15.40
N LEU A 457 34.25 -45.58 -16.69
CA LEU A 457 34.58 -44.71 -17.81
C LEU A 457 33.30 -44.13 -18.41
N SER A 458 33.38 -42.90 -18.97
CA SER A 458 32.20 -42.27 -19.54
C SER A 458 32.12 -42.48 -21.06
N ASP A 459 30.90 -42.72 -21.52
CA ASP A 459 30.53 -42.92 -22.92
C ASP A 459 31.07 -41.76 -23.80
N GLY A 460 30.77 -40.53 -23.40
CA GLY A 460 31.15 -39.29 -24.08
C GLY A 460 32.27 -38.48 -23.42
N PRO A 461 32.65 -37.34 -24.03
CA PRO A 461 33.75 -36.49 -23.59
C PRO A 461 33.43 -35.58 -22.37
N VAL A 462 33.66 -36.07 -21.14
CA VAL A 462 33.54 -35.25 -19.91
C VAL A 462 34.79 -34.40 -19.58
N TRP A 463 34.58 -33.26 -18.90
CA TRP A 463 35.64 -32.29 -18.58
C TRP A 463 36.73 -32.80 -17.61
N SER A 464 36.43 -33.85 -16.84
CA SER A 464 37.24 -34.35 -15.71
C SER A 464 38.03 -35.62 -15.97
N GLY A 465 37.82 -36.33 -17.08
CA GLY A 465 38.20 -37.74 -17.18
C GLY A 465 38.58 -38.26 -18.55
N PHE A 466 39.03 -39.51 -18.54
CA PHE A 466 39.25 -40.37 -19.71
C PHE A 466 37.90 -40.96 -20.12
N THR A 467 37.69 -41.09 -21.42
CA THR A 467 36.37 -41.17 -22.05
C THR A 467 36.46 -42.16 -23.20
N GLU A 468 35.35 -42.84 -23.49
CA GLU A 468 35.31 -43.92 -24.46
C GLU A 468 35.13 -43.37 -25.89
N ASP A 469 34.16 -42.48 -26.14
CA ASP A 469 34.09 -41.65 -27.35
C ASP A 469 34.61 -40.23 -27.09
N ALA A 470 35.93 -40.11 -27.03
CA ALA A 470 36.59 -38.83 -26.78
C ALA A 470 36.31 -37.72 -27.83
N ASN A 471 35.67 -38.04 -28.94
CA ASN A 471 35.40 -37.10 -30.03
C ASN A 471 33.91 -36.79 -30.25
N GLY A 472 33.03 -37.44 -29.49
CA GLY A 472 31.61 -37.12 -29.38
C GLY A 472 30.85 -37.25 -30.70
N ASN A 473 31.16 -38.28 -31.48
CA ASN A 473 30.60 -38.47 -32.83
C ASN A 473 29.74 -39.74 -32.95
N GLY A 474 29.60 -40.49 -31.85
CA GLY A 474 28.87 -41.74 -31.77
C GLY A 474 29.60 -42.90 -32.42
N THR A 475 30.94 -42.96 -32.43
CA THR A 475 31.70 -44.06 -33.08
C THR A 475 32.87 -44.59 -32.25
N VAL A 476 33.00 -45.91 -32.08
CA VAL A 476 34.17 -46.58 -31.43
C VAL A 476 35.42 -46.54 -32.33
N ASP A 477 36.40 -45.70 -31.98
CA ASP A 477 37.66 -45.52 -32.71
C ASP A 477 38.82 -46.40 -32.16
N ALA A 478 39.91 -46.48 -32.93
CA ALA A 478 41.03 -47.36 -32.57
C ALA A 478 41.88 -46.81 -31.42
N GLY A 479 41.82 -47.46 -30.26
CA GLY A 479 42.55 -47.09 -29.04
C GLY A 479 41.65 -46.60 -27.91
N GLU A 480 40.35 -46.62 -28.13
CA GLU A 480 39.27 -46.45 -27.16
C GLU A 480 38.81 -47.83 -26.66
N THR A 481 38.25 -47.86 -25.45
CA THR A 481 37.41 -48.95 -24.92
C THR A 481 36.03 -48.88 -25.59
N ASP A 482 35.20 -49.90 -25.41
CA ASP A 482 33.87 -49.98 -26.04
C ASP A 482 32.83 -49.58 -24.99
N PRO A 483 32.08 -48.47 -25.17
CA PRO A 483 31.12 -47.95 -24.19
C PRO A 483 29.86 -48.81 -23.98
N THR A 484 29.97 -50.09 -24.33
CA THR A 484 28.93 -51.09 -24.16
C THR A 484 29.48 -52.40 -23.60
N ASP A 485 30.77 -52.46 -23.20
CA ASP A 485 31.49 -53.65 -22.76
C ASP A 485 32.49 -53.35 -21.60
N PRO A 486 32.12 -53.62 -20.33
CA PRO A 486 32.82 -53.11 -19.13
C PRO A 486 34.14 -53.82 -18.77
N ASP A 487 34.55 -54.80 -19.58
CA ASP A 487 35.79 -55.58 -19.44
C ASP A 487 36.28 -55.85 -20.87
N THR A 488 36.94 -54.86 -21.46
CA THR A 488 37.31 -54.88 -22.88
C THR A 488 38.24 -56.06 -23.21
N ASP A 489 38.93 -56.64 -22.22
CA ASP A 489 39.96 -57.68 -22.42
C ASP A 489 39.68 -59.08 -21.82
N ASP A 490 38.55 -59.26 -21.12
CA ASP A 490 38.00 -60.47 -20.50
C ASP A 490 38.86 -61.06 -19.34
N ASP A 491 39.45 -60.25 -18.45
CA ASP A 491 40.31 -60.72 -17.35
C ASP A 491 39.63 -60.83 -15.97
N GLY A 492 38.46 -60.20 -15.81
CA GLY A 492 37.65 -60.22 -14.60
C GLY A 492 37.87 -59.04 -13.64
N MET A 493 38.61 -58.03 -14.09
CA MET A 493 38.62 -56.66 -13.56
C MET A 493 37.95 -55.76 -14.62
N ASP A 494 37.31 -54.68 -14.18
CA ASP A 494 36.68 -53.71 -15.09
C ASP A 494 37.68 -52.66 -15.59
N ASP A 495 37.41 -52.06 -16.74
CA ASP A 495 38.40 -51.18 -17.39
C ASP A 495 38.70 -49.93 -16.54
N GLY A 496 37.72 -49.44 -15.77
CA GLY A 496 37.88 -48.31 -14.86
C GLY A 496 38.80 -48.59 -13.66
N TRP A 497 38.68 -49.76 -13.01
CA TRP A 497 39.57 -50.17 -11.91
C TRP A 497 41.00 -50.35 -12.40
N GLU A 498 41.16 -50.98 -13.56
CA GLU A 498 42.47 -51.15 -14.18
C GLU A 498 43.08 -49.81 -14.58
N HIS A 499 42.28 -48.92 -15.15
CA HIS A 499 42.70 -47.57 -15.47
C HIS A 499 43.16 -46.80 -14.21
N TYR A 500 42.45 -46.89 -13.08
CA TYR A 500 42.82 -46.21 -11.84
C TYR A 500 44.20 -46.63 -11.31
N TYR A 501 44.48 -47.93 -11.26
CA TYR A 501 45.78 -48.46 -10.82
C TYR A 501 46.83 -48.55 -11.95
N SER A 502 46.48 -48.10 -13.15
CA SER A 502 47.44 -47.91 -14.24
C SER A 502 48.36 -46.71 -14.01
N ASP A 503 47.91 -45.71 -13.23
CA ASP A 503 48.70 -44.49 -12.94
C ASP A 503 49.76 -44.77 -11.86
N PRO A 504 51.07 -44.61 -12.16
CA PRO A 504 52.14 -44.73 -11.17
C PRO A 504 52.08 -43.71 -10.02
N ALA A 505 51.20 -42.71 -10.06
CA ALA A 505 50.92 -41.81 -8.94
C ALA A 505 50.05 -42.46 -7.86
N ASN A 506 49.19 -43.41 -8.24
CA ASN A 506 48.27 -44.11 -7.34
C ASN A 506 48.92 -45.32 -6.64
N CYS A 507 50.17 -45.65 -6.98
CA CYS A 507 51.00 -46.60 -6.25
C CYS A 507 52.34 -45.98 -5.84
N ALA A 508 52.81 -46.32 -4.63
CA ALA A 508 54.05 -45.78 -4.07
C ALA A 508 55.26 -45.94 -5.05
N PRO A 509 56.27 -45.04 -5.02
CA PRO A 509 57.30 -44.88 -6.07
C PRO A 509 58.26 -46.06 -6.29
N ASN A 510 58.01 -47.23 -5.72
CA ASN A 510 58.79 -48.45 -5.87
C ASN A 510 58.00 -49.67 -6.39
N SER A 511 56.70 -49.52 -6.68
CA SER A 511 55.88 -50.60 -7.25
C SER A 511 56.14 -50.73 -8.76
N LEU A 512 56.50 -51.93 -9.20
CA LEU A 512 56.78 -52.26 -10.61
C LEU A 512 55.64 -53.13 -11.16
N GLY A 513 54.50 -52.50 -11.47
CA GLY A 513 53.34 -53.15 -12.10
C GLY A 513 52.18 -52.18 -12.12
N THR A 514 51.70 -51.83 -13.32
CA THR A 514 50.49 -51.03 -13.55
C THR A 514 49.46 -51.99 -14.13
N LEU A 515 48.21 -51.93 -13.67
CA LEU A 515 47.08 -52.60 -14.34
C LEU A 515 46.86 -51.96 -15.73
N ASP A 516 46.24 -52.65 -16.69
CA ASP A 516 46.06 -52.20 -18.07
C ASP A 516 44.80 -52.84 -18.67
N PRO A 517 43.73 -52.06 -18.93
CA PRO A 517 42.40 -52.55 -19.36
C PRO A 517 42.36 -53.26 -20.72
N LEU A 518 43.52 -53.39 -21.36
CA LEU A 518 43.71 -54.10 -22.63
C LEU A 518 44.70 -55.29 -22.49
N ASN A 519 45.09 -55.66 -21.27
CA ASN A 519 46.05 -56.73 -20.94
C ASN A 519 45.61 -57.72 -19.80
N PRO A 520 45.17 -58.95 -20.14
CA PRO A 520 44.44 -59.80 -19.18
C PRO A 520 45.31 -60.70 -18.28
N GLN A 521 46.42 -60.20 -17.72
CA GLN A 521 47.48 -61.02 -17.07
C GLN A 521 47.94 -60.53 -15.69
N ASP A 522 47.51 -59.36 -15.28
CA ASP A 522 47.88 -58.62 -14.07
C ASP A 522 46.95 -58.88 -12.88
N ALA A 523 45.75 -59.42 -13.06
CA ALA A 523 44.82 -59.82 -11.97
C ALA A 523 45.40 -60.74 -10.87
N SER A 524 46.49 -61.47 -11.13
CA SER A 524 46.97 -62.57 -10.25
C SER A 524 48.18 -62.25 -9.35
N TRP A 525 48.50 -60.97 -9.15
CA TRP A 525 49.72 -60.53 -8.45
C TRP A 525 49.42 -60.12 -6.99
N ASP A 526 50.24 -60.58 -6.01
CA ASP A 526 50.22 -60.27 -4.55
C ASP A 526 51.63 -59.85 -4.13
N LEU A 527 52.57 -60.80 -4.22
CA LEU A 527 54.00 -60.65 -3.83
C LEU A 527 54.80 -59.56 -4.56
N GLN A 528 54.19 -58.86 -5.51
CA GLN A 528 54.81 -57.80 -6.29
C GLN A 528 54.23 -56.41 -6.00
N LEU A 529 53.18 -56.30 -5.16
CA LEU A 529 52.47 -55.06 -4.87
C LEU A 529 52.74 -54.54 -3.42
N ASP A 530 52.24 -55.16 -2.33
CA ASP A 530 52.33 -54.64 -0.94
C ASP A 530 52.76 -55.68 0.15
N GLY A 531 52.23 -56.91 0.13
CA GLY A 531 52.66 -58.05 0.97
C GLY A 531 51.93 -58.27 2.30
N ASP A 532 50.71 -57.76 2.45
CA ASP A 532 49.78 -58.02 3.56
C ASP A 532 49.21 -59.47 3.58
N GLY A 533 49.20 -60.13 2.41
CA GLY A 533 48.66 -61.47 2.21
C GLY A 533 47.44 -61.57 1.29
N LEU A 534 47.03 -60.50 0.60
CA LEU A 534 45.95 -60.43 -0.40
C LEU A 534 46.50 -60.25 -1.85
N THR A 535 45.80 -60.76 -2.88
CA THR A 535 46.11 -60.53 -4.32
C THR A 535 45.26 -59.41 -4.91
N ALA A 536 45.69 -58.76 -6.01
CA ALA A 536 44.91 -57.73 -6.70
C ALA A 536 43.46 -58.16 -7.03
N LEU A 537 43.24 -59.40 -7.48
CA LEU A 537 41.90 -59.94 -7.66
C LEU A 537 41.19 -60.23 -6.32
N GLU A 538 41.88 -60.68 -5.27
CA GLU A 538 41.28 -60.89 -3.94
C GLU A 538 40.87 -59.56 -3.30
N GLU A 539 41.61 -58.48 -3.53
CA GLU A 539 41.33 -57.11 -3.11
C GLU A 539 40.21 -56.48 -3.95
N TYR A 540 40.23 -56.67 -5.27
CA TYR A 540 39.10 -56.33 -6.15
C TYR A 540 37.84 -57.13 -5.79
N SER A 541 38.01 -58.36 -5.31
CA SER A 541 36.90 -59.22 -4.86
C SER A 541 36.50 -58.99 -3.40
N LEU A 542 37.19 -58.13 -2.65
CA LEU A 542 36.72 -57.71 -1.34
C LEU A 542 35.42 -56.94 -1.56
N PRO A 543 34.36 -57.21 -0.77
CA PRO A 543 33.13 -56.46 -0.90
C PRO A 543 33.42 -54.98 -0.68
N ASP A 544 32.99 -54.14 -1.62
CA ASP A 544 32.91 -52.70 -1.38
C ASP A 544 32.07 -52.51 -0.13
N GLY A 545 32.68 -51.90 0.89
CA GLY A 545 32.05 -51.72 2.17
C GLY A 545 30.98 -50.64 2.09
N LEU A 546 29.79 -50.95 1.55
CA LEU A 546 28.61 -50.08 1.60
C LEU A 546 27.31 -50.92 1.50
N ASP A 547 26.89 -51.59 2.60
CA ASP A 547 25.46 -51.72 3.01
C ASP A 547 25.27 -52.49 4.36
N GLY A 548 25.80 -51.95 5.46
CA GLY A 548 25.26 -52.22 6.80
C GLY A 548 25.65 -53.53 7.53
N GLN A 549 26.83 -54.10 7.28
CA GLN A 549 27.54 -55.06 8.15
C GLN A 549 29.06 -54.74 8.05
N PRO A 550 29.93 -55.13 9.02
CA PRO A 550 31.36 -54.82 8.96
C PRO A 550 31.96 -55.54 7.75
N ALA A 551 32.04 -54.80 6.66
CA ALA A 551 32.63 -55.20 5.41
C ALA A 551 34.05 -54.71 5.48
N VAL A 552 34.98 -55.64 5.36
CA VAL A 552 36.37 -55.33 5.03
C VAL A 552 36.36 -54.61 3.70
N ALA A 553 36.37 -53.28 3.72
CA ALA A 553 36.39 -52.48 2.50
C ALA A 553 37.64 -52.84 1.69
N ARG A 554 37.57 -52.63 0.36
CA ARG A 554 38.68 -52.95 -0.54
C ARG A 554 39.95 -52.24 -0.04
N THR A 555 40.92 -53.03 0.35
CA THR A 555 42.22 -52.56 0.80
C THR A 555 43.05 -52.13 -0.40
N SER A 556 44.05 -51.29 -0.16
CA SER A 556 44.93 -50.85 -1.22
C SER A 556 45.82 -52.00 -1.67
N PRO A 557 45.81 -52.40 -2.95
CA PRO A 557 46.79 -53.35 -3.49
C PRO A 557 48.23 -52.83 -3.36
N CYS A 558 48.43 -51.57 -2.98
CA CYS A 558 49.72 -50.93 -2.86
C CYS A 558 50.10 -50.53 -1.41
N ASP A 559 49.30 -50.85 -0.37
CA ASP A 559 49.56 -50.55 1.06
C ASP A 559 49.19 -51.72 2.01
N ALA A 560 49.93 -51.90 3.11
CA ALA A 560 49.80 -53.10 3.98
C ALA A 560 49.19 -52.83 5.38
N ASP A 561 48.94 -51.56 5.70
CA ASP A 561 48.31 -51.01 6.91
C ASP A 561 47.61 -49.74 6.41
N THR A 562 46.40 -49.90 5.89
CA THR A 562 45.73 -48.88 5.07
C THR A 562 45.35 -47.64 5.90
N ASP A 563 45.20 -47.78 7.23
CA ASP A 563 44.74 -46.71 8.12
C ASP A 563 45.75 -46.24 9.19
N ASP A 564 46.93 -46.87 9.31
CA ASP A 564 48.02 -46.49 10.21
C ASP A 564 47.67 -46.58 11.72
N ASP A 565 46.71 -47.44 12.12
CA ASP A 565 46.25 -47.59 13.51
C ASP A 565 47.11 -48.57 14.35
N LEU A 566 48.07 -49.22 13.69
CA LEU A 566 49.01 -50.26 14.18
C LEU A 566 48.45 -51.69 14.23
N LEU A 567 47.20 -51.88 13.82
CA LEU A 567 46.63 -53.14 13.36
C LEU A 567 47.07 -53.36 11.89
N LEU A 568 46.61 -54.39 11.19
CA LEU A 568 47.03 -54.65 9.81
C LEU A 568 45.81 -55.14 9.06
N ASP A 569 45.65 -54.74 7.80
CA ASP A 569 44.51 -55.08 6.95
C ASP A 569 44.18 -56.58 7.01
N GLY A 570 45.17 -57.44 6.75
CA GLY A 570 45.00 -58.89 6.82
C GLY A 570 44.68 -59.45 8.22
N THR A 571 44.98 -58.73 9.31
CA THR A 571 44.66 -59.10 10.71
C THR A 571 43.21 -58.79 11.03
N GLU A 572 42.76 -57.61 10.65
CA GLU A 572 41.39 -57.12 10.82
C GLU A 572 40.44 -57.93 9.96
N VAL A 573 40.80 -58.11 8.68
CA VAL A 573 40.03 -58.93 7.73
C VAL A 573 39.85 -60.37 8.22
N TRP A 574 40.87 -60.94 8.85
CA TRP A 574 40.81 -62.32 9.31
C TRP A 574 40.04 -62.48 10.64
N SER A 575 39.94 -61.42 11.46
CA SER A 575 39.13 -61.41 12.70
C SER A 575 37.62 -61.59 12.40
N VAL A 576 37.16 -61.02 11.28
CA VAL A 576 35.79 -61.15 10.73
C VAL A 576 35.32 -62.61 10.59
N TYR A 577 36.20 -63.53 10.17
CA TYR A 577 35.85 -64.94 9.97
C TYR A 577 35.94 -65.79 11.25
N GLY A 578 36.29 -65.19 12.40
CA GLY A 578 36.88 -65.86 13.58
C GLY A 578 36.10 -65.87 14.91
N THR A 579 35.08 -65.02 15.11
CA THR A 579 34.23 -64.83 16.34
C THR A 579 34.54 -63.62 17.27
N GLY A 580 35.08 -62.50 16.79
CA GLY A 580 35.22 -61.22 17.53
C GLY A 580 34.41 -60.08 16.88
N LEU A 581 34.20 -58.98 17.62
CA LEU A 581 33.95 -57.65 17.02
C LEU A 581 35.26 -57.22 16.33
N SER A 582 35.18 -56.59 15.17
CA SER A 582 36.34 -56.23 14.33
C SER A 582 36.21 -54.77 13.95
N SER A 583 37.30 -54.00 14.11
CA SER A 583 37.53 -52.68 13.53
C SER A 583 37.55 -52.76 11.99
N ASP A 584 37.36 -51.62 11.34
CA ASP A 584 37.50 -51.43 9.90
C ASP A 584 38.98 -51.16 9.56
N PRO A 585 39.63 -52.00 8.71
CA PRO A 585 41.04 -51.82 8.32
C PRO A 585 41.36 -50.56 7.51
N ASN A 586 40.37 -49.72 7.25
CA ASN A 586 40.53 -48.45 6.56
C ASN A 586 40.23 -47.26 7.49
N ALA A 587 40.01 -47.49 8.78
CA ALA A 587 39.65 -46.47 9.76
C ALA A 587 40.39 -46.68 11.09
N ALA A 588 41.34 -45.79 11.38
CA ALA A 588 42.14 -45.87 12.62
C ALA A 588 41.36 -45.65 13.94
N ASP A 589 40.10 -45.29 13.82
CA ASP A 589 39.13 -45.02 14.88
C ASP A 589 37.78 -45.39 14.24
N SER A 590 37.38 -46.64 14.43
CA SER A 590 36.27 -47.29 13.72
C SER A 590 34.91 -46.75 14.12
N ASP A 591 34.79 -46.20 15.33
CA ASP A 591 33.56 -45.56 15.79
C ASP A 591 33.62 -44.02 15.77
N GLY A 592 34.82 -43.44 15.70
CA GLY A 592 35.03 -42.02 15.51
C GLY A 592 34.85 -41.19 16.79
N ASP A 593 35.12 -41.77 17.95
CA ASP A 593 34.98 -41.09 19.25
C ASP A 593 36.22 -40.30 19.69
N GLY A 594 37.35 -40.47 18.98
CA GLY A 594 38.63 -39.81 19.26
C GLY A 594 39.65 -40.69 19.99
N VAL A 595 39.32 -41.94 20.31
CA VAL A 595 40.21 -42.95 20.86
C VAL A 595 40.48 -43.98 19.74
N PRO A 596 41.74 -44.15 19.30
CA PRO A 596 42.03 -45.10 18.22
C PRO A 596 41.71 -46.55 18.58
N ASP A 597 41.32 -47.37 17.59
CA ASP A 597 40.96 -48.78 17.78
C ASP A 597 42.08 -49.56 18.49
N GLY A 598 43.34 -49.31 18.11
CA GLY A 598 44.51 -49.89 18.77
C GLY A 598 44.78 -49.41 20.21
N ALA A 599 44.16 -48.30 20.64
CA ALA A 599 44.19 -47.80 22.01
C ALA A 599 43.05 -48.39 22.87
N GLU A 600 41.89 -48.62 22.26
CA GLU A 600 40.74 -49.28 22.90
C GLU A 600 40.94 -50.80 23.02
N ASP A 601 41.48 -51.45 21.99
CA ASP A 601 42.08 -52.78 22.08
C ASP A 601 43.53 -52.67 22.60
N VAL A 602 43.64 -52.37 23.90
CA VAL A 602 44.90 -52.26 24.65
C VAL A 602 45.85 -53.46 24.43
N ASN A 603 45.36 -54.59 23.92
CA ASN A 603 46.09 -55.84 23.78
C ASN A 603 46.49 -56.23 22.32
N LEU A 604 45.98 -55.53 21.30
CA LEU A 604 46.27 -55.66 19.86
C LEU A 604 46.11 -57.08 19.31
N ASP A 605 45.05 -57.76 19.74
CA ASP A 605 44.68 -59.09 19.24
C ASP A 605 43.39 -59.11 18.43
N GLY A 606 42.74 -57.95 18.30
CA GLY A 606 41.50 -57.72 17.56
C GLY A 606 40.26 -58.22 18.30
N LEU A 607 40.22 -58.20 19.64
CA LEU A 607 39.10 -58.71 20.48
C LEU A 607 38.76 -57.82 21.70
N TRP A 608 37.51 -57.30 21.78
CA TRP A 608 36.98 -56.46 22.89
C TRP A 608 36.53 -57.16 24.21
N ALA A 609 36.66 -56.48 25.36
CA ALA A 609 36.21 -56.89 26.71
C ALA A 609 35.40 -55.84 27.54
N ALA A 610 34.07 -55.93 27.51
CA ALA A 610 33.12 -55.06 28.23
C ALA A 610 33.39 -54.79 29.73
N GLY A 611 33.40 -53.50 30.11
CA GLY A 611 33.59 -53.00 31.48
C GLY A 611 35.05 -53.01 31.97
N GLU A 612 35.97 -53.36 31.08
CA GLU A 612 37.43 -53.27 31.28
C GLU A 612 38.10 -52.54 30.10
N GLU A 613 37.49 -52.58 28.90
CA GLU A 613 37.88 -51.89 27.68
C GLU A 613 36.68 -51.09 27.14
N MET A 614 36.95 -49.93 26.54
CA MET A 614 36.00 -49.20 25.69
C MET A 614 35.76 -50.02 24.42
N ASP A 615 34.59 -49.88 23.81
CA ASP A 615 34.19 -50.70 22.67
C ASP A 615 34.58 -49.97 21.38
N PRO A 616 35.57 -50.44 20.59
CA PRO A 616 36.08 -49.77 19.37
C PRO A 616 35.08 -49.73 18.20
N THR A 617 33.82 -49.99 18.50
CA THR A 617 32.71 -49.96 17.54
C THR A 617 31.51 -49.19 18.08
N ASN A 618 31.65 -48.53 19.23
CA ASN A 618 30.58 -47.82 19.92
C ASN A 618 31.07 -46.59 20.68
N THR A 619 30.82 -45.43 20.08
CA THR A 619 31.28 -44.10 20.54
C THR A 619 30.87 -43.65 21.94
N ASP A 620 29.93 -44.33 22.58
CA ASP A 620 29.37 -44.01 23.90
C ASP A 620 29.04 -45.33 24.62
N THR A 621 29.95 -45.75 25.49
CA THR A 621 29.90 -47.06 26.13
C THR A 621 28.71 -47.20 27.10
N ASP A 622 28.22 -46.12 27.72
CA ASP A 622 27.16 -46.18 28.73
C ASP A 622 25.79 -45.57 28.32
N SER A 623 25.74 -44.97 27.14
CA SER A 623 24.56 -44.42 26.46
C SER A 623 23.93 -43.21 27.16
N ASP A 624 24.75 -42.34 27.76
CA ASP A 624 24.31 -41.12 28.43
C ASP A 624 24.36 -39.85 27.57
N GLY A 625 25.02 -39.92 26.41
CA GLY A 625 25.15 -38.83 25.45
C GLY A 625 26.55 -38.23 25.37
N LEU A 626 27.44 -38.51 26.33
CA LEU A 626 28.86 -38.17 26.24
C LEU A 626 29.61 -39.30 25.52
N ARG A 627 30.58 -38.93 24.70
CA ARG A 627 31.43 -39.92 24.01
C ARG A 627 32.57 -40.35 24.91
N ASP A 628 33.02 -41.58 24.76
CA ASP A 628 34.13 -42.11 25.55
C ASP A 628 35.39 -41.22 25.38
N GLY A 629 35.69 -40.72 24.17
CA GLY A 629 36.80 -39.77 23.96
C GLY A 629 36.64 -38.38 24.62
N VAL A 630 35.43 -37.99 25.02
CA VAL A 630 35.20 -36.78 25.85
C VAL A 630 35.52 -37.09 27.31
N GLU A 631 35.04 -38.23 27.79
CA GLU A 631 35.22 -38.70 29.17
C GLU A 631 36.63 -39.27 29.43
N ASP A 632 37.35 -39.68 28.39
CA ASP A 632 38.79 -39.99 28.33
C ASP A 632 39.53 -39.01 27.42
N SER A 633 39.43 -37.72 27.74
CA SER A 633 40.09 -36.63 27.02
C SER A 633 41.62 -36.78 26.80
N ASN A 634 42.27 -37.73 27.48
CA ASN A 634 43.70 -37.98 27.33
C ASN A 634 44.02 -39.05 26.26
N GLY A 635 43.01 -39.81 25.81
CA GLY A 635 43.04 -40.75 24.70
C GLY A 635 43.99 -41.93 24.92
N ASP A 636 44.21 -42.34 26.16
CA ASP A 636 45.08 -43.48 26.50
C ASP A 636 44.32 -44.77 26.82
N GLY A 637 42.98 -44.71 26.81
CA GLY A 637 42.09 -45.84 27.01
C GLY A 637 41.88 -46.20 28.48
N VAL A 638 42.14 -45.28 29.42
CA VAL A 638 42.10 -45.57 30.88
C VAL A 638 41.38 -44.48 31.70
N TRP A 639 40.21 -44.82 32.28
CA TRP A 639 39.49 -43.91 33.21
C TRP A 639 40.19 -43.74 34.58
N GLU A 640 40.47 -42.49 34.98
CA GLU A 640 41.09 -42.14 36.27
C GLU A 640 40.19 -41.28 37.19
N LEU A 641 40.02 -41.68 38.46
CA LEU A 641 39.37 -40.85 39.49
C LEU A 641 40.28 -39.67 39.93
N VAL A 642 40.20 -38.52 39.26
CA VAL A 642 40.94 -37.32 39.69
C VAL A 642 40.29 -36.68 40.92
N GLY A 643 41.07 -36.51 41.99
CA GLY A 643 40.65 -35.79 43.19
C GLY A 643 40.66 -34.27 42.94
N ALA A 644 39.70 -33.56 43.55
CA ALA A 644 39.44 -32.11 43.44
C ALA A 644 40.60 -31.15 43.84
N ASP A 645 41.87 -31.50 43.64
CA ASP A 645 43.02 -30.65 43.92
C ASP A 645 44.22 -30.72 42.94
N GLU A 646 44.11 -31.37 41.78
CA GLU A 646 45.09 -31.22 40.68
C GLU A 646 44.43 -30.87 39.34
N TRP A 647 44.36 -29.56 39.04
CA TRP A 647 44.30 -28.90 37.72
C TRP A 647 43.86 -29.78 36.51
N SER A 648 42.57 -30.15 36.46
CA SER A 648 41.84 -30.41 35.21
C SER A 648 40.98 -29.16 34.91
N GLU A 649 41.04 -28.67 33.66
CA GLU A 649 40.45 -27.38 33.22
C GLU A 649 39.16 -27.56 32.37
N SER A 650 38.52 -28.73 32.34
CA SER A 650 37.22 -28.93 31.65
C SER A 650 36.17 -29.57 32.57
N ALA A 651 34.91 -29.14 32.46
CA ALA A 651 33.78 -29.71 33.18
C ALA A 651 33.39 -31.11 32.65
N ASP A 652 33.91 -31.51 31.50
CA ASP A 652 33.57 -32.76 30.79
C ASP A 652 34.36 -33.99 31.30
N ASP A 653 35.37 -33.78 32.15
CA ASP A 653 36.18 -34.82 32.84
C ASP A 653 35.55 -35.20 34.21
N LEU A 654 34.26 -34.87 34.40
CA LEU A 654 33.56 -34.96 35.69
C LEU A 654 32.48 -36.06 35.75
N SER A 655 32.05 -36.57 34.60
CA SER A 655 31.18 -37.73 34.42
C SER A 655 32.02 -39.03 34.39
N ASN A 656 31.36 -40.17 34.24
CA ASN A 656 32.00 -41.47 34.29
C ASN A 656 31.47 -42.31 33.11
N PRO A 657 32.33 -42.80 32.18
CA PRO A 657 31.94 -43.48 30.92
C PRO A 657 31.33 -44.88 31.13
N PHE A 658 30.92 -45.14 32.36
CA PHE A 658 30.29 -46.37 32.82
C PHE A 658 29.03 -46.08 33.68
N SER A 659 28.55 -44.83 33.80
CA SER A 659 27.41 -44.36 34.62
C SER A 659 26.69 -43.09 34.10
N SER A 660 25.44 -43.24 33.64
CA SER A 660 24.64 -42.22 32.96
C SER A 660 23.93 -41.08 33.77
N ASP A 661 24.16 -40.92 35.06
CA ASP A 661 23.55 -39.86 35.95
C ASP A 661 24.38 -39.82 37.25
N THR A 662 25.25 -38.82 37.34
CA THR A 662 26.30 -38.74 38.34
C THR A 662 25.83 -38.13 39.67
N ASP A 663 24.83 -37.24 39.68
CA ASP A 663 24.41 -36.50 40.88
C ASP A 663 22.97 -36.80 41.39
N GLY A 664 22.11 -37.32 40.52
CA GLY A 664 20.80 -37.87 40.85
C GLY A 664 19.65 -36.86 40.95
N ASP A 665 19.72 -35.70 40.29
CA ASP A 665 18.63 -34.72 40.20
C ASP A 665 17.54 -35.09 39.15
N GLY A 666 17.85 -36.04 38.27
CA GLY A 666 16.95 -36.55 37.23
C GLY A 666 17.42 -36.26 35.80
N LEU A 667 18.50 -35.48 35.63
CA LEU A 667 19.20 -35.26 34.37
C LEU A 667 20.28 -36.33 34.15
N ARG A 668 20.64 -36.60 32.89
CA ARG A 668 21.81 -37.42 32.54
C ARG A 668 23.02 -36.52 32.37
N ASP A 669 24.23 -37.00 32.63
CA ASP A 669 25.45 -36.20 32.51
C ASP A 669 25.58 -35.56 31.13
N GLY A 670 25.30 -36.31 30.05
CA GLY A 670 25.25 -35.77 28.70
C GLY A 670 24.19 -34.68 28.50
N GLN A 671 23.04 -34.78 29.16
CA GLN A 671 21.99 -33.76 29.10
C GLN A 671 22.42 -32.47 29.83
N GLU A 672 23.06 -32.60 30.98
CA GLU A 672 23.56 -31.47 31.75
C GLU A 672 24.69 -30.73 31.01
N VAL A 673 25.68 -31.46 30.51
CA VAL A 673 26.85 -30.86 29.85
C VAL A 673 26.52 -30.35 28.45
N LEU A 674 25.81 -31.14 27.64
CA LEU A 674 25.61 -30.82 26.21
C LEU A 674 24.40 -29.93 25.96
N GLU A 675 23.35 -30.03 26.79
CA GLU A 675 22.08 -29.34 26.54
C GLU A 675 21.87 -28.14 27.48
N LEU A 676 22.17 -28.29 28.78
CA LEU A 676 21.76 -27.30 29.79
C LEU A 676 22.90 -26.43 30.33
N GLY A 677 24.15 -26.87 30.21
CA GLY A 677 25.30 -26.18 30.82
C GLY A 677 25.31 -26.22 32.35
N THR A 678 24.42 -27.03 32.94
CA THR A 678 24.36 -27.32 34.37
C THR A 678 25.50 -28.27 34.75
N ASN A 679 25.72 -28.44 36.04
CA ASN A 679 26.85 -29.20 36.54
C ASN A 679 26.41 -30.62 36.92
N PRO A 680 26.97 -31.69 36.30
CA PRO A 680 26.70 -33.13 36.60
C PRO A 680 27.00 -33.61 38.02
N ARG A 681 27.19 -32.68 38.94
CA ARG A 681 27.54 -32.87 40.35
C ARG A 681 26.76 -31.92 41.28
N SER A 682 25.84 -31.09 40.76
CA SER A 682 25.10 -30.07 41.52
C SER A 682 23.65 -29.85 41.07
N ALA A 683 22.71 -30.54 41.72
CA ALA A 683 21.24 -30.45 41.56
C ALA A 683 20.52 -29.07 41.63
N ASP A 684 21.22 -27.96 41.87
CA ASP A 684 20.71 -26.57 41.90
C ASP A 684 21.91 -25.70 41.53
N THR A 685 22.03 -25.38 40.24
CA THR A 685 23.23 -24.79 39.64
C THR A 685 23.35 -23.29 39.92
N ASP A 686 22.24 -22.55 39.96
CA ASP A 686 22.23 -21.08 40.06
C ASP A 686 21.80 -20.51 41.43
N SER A 687 21.24 -21.35 42.31
CA SER A 687 20.85 -21.04 43.68
C SER A 687 19.68 -20.06 43.85
N ASP A 688 18.74 -20.02 42.92
CA ASP A 688 17.47 -19.26 43.01
C ASP A 688 16.44 -19.95 43.95
N GLY A 689 16.58 -21.27 44.10
CA GLY A 689 15.75 -22.12 44.93
C GLY A 689 14.96 -23.21 44.18
N LEU A 690 15.05 -23.32 42.87
CA LEU A 690 14.56 -24.43 42.06
C LEU A 690 15.70 -25.45 41.80
N GLU A 691 15.36 -26.71 41.46
CA GLU A 691 16.36 -27.74 41.13
C GLU A 691 16.45 -27.81 39.59
N ASP A 692 17.63 -28.02 39.01
CA ASP A 692 17.85 -27.94 37.55
C ASP A 692 16.84 -28.81 36.77
N GLY A 693 16.57 -30.04 37.26
CA GLY A 693 15.59 -30.95 36.66
C GLY A 693 14.11 -30.50 36.78
N LEU A 694 13.76 -29.60 37.70
CA LEU A 694 12.43 -28.98 37.83
C LEU A 694 12.29 -27.82 36.84
N GLU A 695 13.32 -26.98 36.74
CA GLU A 695 13.32 -25.80 35.86
C GLU A 695 13.18 -26.17 34.38
N VAL A 696 13.59 -27.39 34.01
CA VAL A 696 13.42 -27.95 32.65
C VAL A 696 12.25 -28.95 32.53
N GLY A 697 11.41 -29.08 33.55
CA GLY A 697 10.15 -29.84 33.49
C GLY A 697 10.27 -31.38 33.48
N LEU A 698 11.37 -31.96 33.98
CA LEU A 698 11.63 -33.41 33.97
C LEU A 698 11.26 -34.13 35.26
N VAL A 699 11.31 -33.41 36.38
CA VAL A 699 10.63 -33.80 37.62
C VAL A 699 9.12 -33.51 37.45
N ALA A 700 8.24 -34.03 38.33
CA ALA A 700 6.79 -33.88 38.16
C ALA A 700 6.33 -32.42 38.28
N ASP A 701 6.43 -31.71 37.16
CA ASP A 701 6.01 -30.35 36.87
C ASP A 701 4.49 -30.30 36.62
N ALA A 702 3.81 -29.31 37.19
CA ALA A 702 2.38 -29.11 37.06
C ALA A 702 1.98 -28.38 35.78
N ASP A 703 2.86 -27.54 35.20
CA ASP A 703 2.65 -26.82 33.94
C ASP A 703 3.96 -26.58 33.14
N PRO A 704 4.26 -27.42 32.13
CA PRO A 704 5.49 -27.33 31.34
C PRO A 704 5.72 -26.04 30.54
N SER A 705 4.83 -25.04 30.61
CA SER A 705 5.01 -23.73 29.96
C SER A 705 5.72 -22.69 30.84
N THR A 706 6.09 -23.04 32.08
CA THR A 706 6.69 -22.11 33.06
C THR A 706 8.12 -22.50 33.40
N THR A 707 8.81 -23.17 32.48
CA THR A 707 10.20 -23.59 32.64
C THR A 707 11.13 -22.38 32.65
N THR A 708 12.00 -22.31 33.64
CA THR A 708 12.96 -21.24 33.86
C THR A 708 14.37 -21.66 33.44
N ASN A 709 15.33 -20.74 33.53
CA ASN A 709 16.72 -21.04 33.17
C ASN A 709 17.54 -21.50 34.39
N PRO A 710 17.96 -22.78 34.47
CA PRO A 710 18.71 -23.32 35.63
C PRO A 710 20.12 -22.74 35.83
N MET A 711 20.51 -21.80 34.98
CA MET A 711 21.78 -21.06 35.08
C MET A 711 21.58 -19.58 35.45
N ALA A 712 20.35 -19.09 35.55
CA ALA A 712 20.04 -17.68 35.73
C ALA A 712 18.93 -17.50 36.79
N PRO A 713 19.24 -16.90 37.96
CA PRO A 713 18.28 -16.79 39.06
C PRO A 713 17.06 -15.88 38.85
N ASP A 714 16.91 -15.32 37.66
CA ASP A 714 15.96 -14.27 37.24
C ASP A 714 15.91 -14.38 35.71
N SER A 715 14.84 -15.01 35.21
CA SER A 715 14.73 -15.49 33.82
C SER A 715 14.25 -14.42 32.85
N ASP A 716 13.44 -13.45 33.28
CA ASP A 716 12.93 -12.36 32.45
C ASP A 716 13.67 -11.01 32.64
N GLY A 717 14.50 -10.90 33.68
CA GLY A 717 15.41 -9.79 33.90
C GLY A 717 14.76 -8.57 34.55
N ASP A 718 13.62 -8.74 35.21
CA ASP A 718 12.82 -7.71 35.86
C ASP A 718 13.32 -7.38 37.30
N LEU A 719 14.26 -8.19 37.81
CA LEU A 719 14.90 -8.19 39.14
C LEU A 719 14.17 -8.96 40.26
N LEU A 720 13.11 -9.69 39.94
CA LEU A 720 12.40 -10.62 40.79
C LEU A 720 12.90 -12.06 40.50
N PRO A 721 13.34 -12.85 41.49
CA PRO A 721 13.83 -14.20 41.22
C PRO A 721 12.72 -15.21 40.89
N ASP A 722 12.96 -16.09 39.94
CA ASP A 722 12.05 -17.16 39.50
C ASP A 722 11.41 -17.95 40.66
N GLY A 723 12.22 -18.34 41.65
CA GLY A 723 11.72 -19.04 42.85
C GLY A 723 10.83 -18.22 43.81
N ILE A 724 10.71 -16.90 43.64
CA ILE A 724 9.74 -16.02 44.33
C ILE A 724 8.44 -15.94 43.54
N GLU A 725 8.55 -15.88 42.23
CA GLU A 725 7.42 -15.85 41.29
C GLU A 725 6.68 -17.19 41.29
N ASP A 726 7.40 -18.33 41.26
CA ASP A 726 6.88 -19.66 41.61
C ASP A 726 7.11 -19.97 43.10
N ALA A 727 6.48 -19.18 43.98
CA ALA A 727 6.60 -19.32 45.43
C ALA A 727 6.26 -20.74 45.95
N ASN A 728 5.52 -21.52 45.18
CA ASN A 728 4.98 -22.80 45.58
C ASN A 728 5.80 -24.01 45.04
N LYS A 729 6.67 -23.77 44.04
CA LYS A 729 7.65 -24.70 43.44
C LYS A 729 6.99 -25.89 42.76
N ASP A 730 5.86 -25.63 42.12
CA ASP A 730 5.12 -26.64 41.38
C ASP A 730 5.14 -26.43 39.87
N GLY A 731 5.80 -25.37 39.39
CA GLY A 731 5.95 -25.06 37.98
C GLY A 731 4.62 -24.71 37.31
N ALA A 732 3.73 -23.96 37.97
CA ALA A 732 2.48 -23.53 37.35
C ALA A 732 2.17 -22.07 37.65
N ILE A 733 1.82 -21.28 36.62
CA ILE A 733 1.34 -19.90 36.78
C ILE A 733 -0.06 -19.94 37.38
N ALA A 734 -0.17 -19.74 38.70
CA ALA A 734 -1.47 -19.53 39.32
C ALA A 734 -1.91 -18.06 39.16
N PRO A 735 -3.22 -17.75 39.15
CA PRO A 735 -3.73 -16.36 39.21
C PRO A 735 -3.36 -15.56 40.47
N SER A 736 -2.49 -16.10 41.31
CA SER A 736 -1.97 -15.48 42.53
C SER A 736 -0.45 -15.32 42.52
N GLU A 737 0.21 -15.73 41.44
CA GLU A 737 1.66 -15.71 41.22
C GLU A 737 1.97 -14.80 40.02
N CYS A 738 3.19 -14.26 40.00
CA CYS A 738 3.75 -13.59 38.82
C CYS A 738 4.23 -14.64 37.83
N ASN A 739 4.51 -14.22 36.60
CA ASN A 739 5.01 -15.12 35.58
C ASN A 739 6.54 -14.96 35.44
N PRO A 740 7.37 -15.96 35.80
CA PRO A 740 8.83 -15.89 35.74
C PRO A 740 9.48 -15.67 34.36
N LEU A 741 8.66 -15.43 33.34
CA LEU A 741 9.05 -15.29 31.94
C LEU A 741 8.49 -13.99 31.34
N ASP A 742 7.87 -13.14 32.15
CA ASP A 742 7.16 -11.95 31.73
C ASP A 742 7.50 -10.78 32.64
N PRO A 743 8.42 -9.89 32.22
CA PRO A 743 9.00 -8.90 33.10
C PRO A 743 8.04 -7.79 33.53
N ASP A 744 6.83 -7.77 32.98
CA ASP A 744 5.71 -6.86 33.25
C ASP A 744 4.41 -7.68 33.11
N THR A 745 4.02 -8.34 34.19
CA THR A 745 2.94 -9.35 34.19
C THR A 745 1.56 -8.74 33.84
N ASP A 746 1.37 -7.42 33.93
CA ASP A 746 0.11 -6.75 33.62
C ASP A 746 0.13 -5.74 32.46
N ASP A 747 1.26 -5.60 31.78
CA ASP A 747 1.50 -4.78 30.58
C ASP A 747 1.27 -3.27 30.80
N ASP A 748 1.59 -2.74 31.99
CA ASP A 748 1.34 -1.35 32.36
C ASP A 748 2.58 -0.43 32.21
N GLY A 749 3.74 -1.01 31.95
CA GLY A 749 5.02 -0.32 31.74
C GLY A 749 5.91 -0.24 32.98
N LEU A 750 5.47 -0.73 34.14
CA LEU A 750 6.29 -1.05 35.30
C LEU A 750 6.70 -2.53 35.25
N PHE A 751 7.90 -2.83 35.73
CA PHE A 751 8.35 -4.23 35.82
C PHE A 751 7.94 -4.82 37.17
N ASP A 752 7.66 -6.13 37.26
CA ASP A 752 7.19 -6.74 38.52
C ASP A 752 8.16 -6.45 39.68
N GLY A 753 9.47 -6.48 39.45
CA GLY A 753 10.50 -6.12 40.41
C GLY A 753 10.61 -4.62 40.75
N GLN A 754 10.04 -3.72 39.94
CA GLN A 754 9.83 -2.30 40.28
C GLN A 754 8.61 -2.09 41.18
N GLU A 755 7.68 -3.03 41.15
CA GLU A 755 6.51 -3.08 42.01
C GLU A 755 6.77 -3.92 43.28
N ASP A 756 7.72 -4.86 43.28
CA ASP A 756 8.29 -5.57 44.47
C ASP A 756 9.66 -5.04 44.90
N VAL A 757 9.78 -3.75 45.24
CA VAL A 757 11.12 -3.19 45.49
C VAL A 757 11.85 -3.90 46.65
N ASP A 758 11.13 -4.56 47.56
CA ASP A 758 11.72 -5.28 48.69
C ASP A 758 11.82 -6.83 48.56
N LEU A 759 11.38 -7.39 47.43
CA LEU A 759 11.49 -8.80 47.00
C LEU A 759 10.91 -9.78 48.01
N ASP A 760 9.78 -9.41 48.63
CA ASP A 760 9.13 -10.20 49.66
C ASP A 760 7.82 -10.88 49.21
N GLY A 761 7.36 -10.57 47.99
CA GLY A 761 6.18 -11.13 47.34
C GLY A 761 4.85 -10.61 47.88
N LEU A 762 4.80 -9.38 48.41
CA LEU A 762 3.60 -8.71 48.95
C LEU A 762 3.37 -7.34 48.28
N TRP A 763 2.09 -6.97 48.02
CA TRP A 763 1.74 -5.85 47.11
C TRP A 763 0.46 -5.08 47.53
N GLY A 764 0.22 -3.91 46.90
CA GLY A 764 -1.02 -3.12 46.94
C GLY A 764 -1.19 -2.16 48.14
N LEU A 765 -2.42 -1.65 48.37
CA LEU A 765 -2.78 -0.68 49.43
C LEU A 765 -2.36 -1.05 50.88
N LEU A 766 -1.94 -2.30 51.11
CA LEU A 766 -1.46 -2.78 52.42
C LEU A 766 0.06 -2.69 52.57
N ASP A 767 0.83 -2.63 51.47
CA ASP A 767 2.29 -2.44 51.43
C ASP A 767 2.75 -1.09 50.87
N ALA A 768 1.86 -0.36 50.18
CA ALA A 768 2.17 0.91 49.50
C ALA A 768 3.10 0.76 48.29
N GLU A 769 2.95 -0.37 47.62
CA GLU A 769 3.45 -0.73 46.29
C GLU A 769 2.22 -1.01 45.40
N THR A 770 2.38 -0.89 44.08
CA THR A 770 1.38 -1.29 43.08
C THR A 770 1.31 -2.83 43.02
N ASP A 771 0.28 -3.40 42.38
CA ASP A 771 0.12 -4.86 42.28
C ASP A 771 0.50 -5.27 40.85
N PRO A 772 1.62 -6.01 40.63
CA PRO A 772 2.17 -6.32 39.30
C PRO A 772 1.34 -7.30 38.47
N ARG A 773 0.04 -7.35 38.72
CA ARG A 773 -0.93 -8.25 38.07
C ARG A 773 -2.21 -7.48 37.72
N VAL A 774 -2.21 -6.16 37.95
CA VAL A 774 -3.33 -5.25 37.83
C VAL A 774 -2.82 -3.89 37.32
N ALA A 775 -2.82 -3.72 36.00
CA ALA A 775 -2.35 -2.51 35.31
C ALA A 775 -2.92 -1.17 35.78
N ASP A 776 -4.06 -1.16 36.47
CA ASP A 776 -4.63 0.04 37.09
C ASP A 776 -5.02 -0.38 38.51
N THR A 777 -4.08 -0.23 39.45
CA THR A 777 -4.21 -0.72 40.83
C THR A 777 -5.38 -0.04 41.55
N ASP A 778 -5.72 1.19 41.16
CA ASP A 778 -6.71 2.02 41.85
C ASP A 778 -8.06 2.20 41.14
N PHE A 779 -8.11 1.80 39.87
CA PHE A 779 -9.24 1.86 38.93
C PHE A 779 -9.64 3.29 38.51
N GLY A 780 -8.65 4.17 38.32
CA GLY A 780 -8.76 5.60 37.97
C GLY A 780 -9.07 5.88 36.51
N GLY A 781 -8.54 5.03 35.62
CA GLY A 781 -8.64 5.17 34.17
C GLY A 781 -7.32 5.48 33.46
N VAL A 782 -6.26 5.77 34.21
CA VAL A 782 -4.85 5.72 33.77
C VAL A 782 -4.20 4.51 34.45
N ASP A 783 -3.28 3.84 33.76
CA ASP A 783 -2.53 2.70 34.31
C ASP A 783 -1.40 3.15 35.25
N ASP A 784 -0.93 2.29 36.15
CA ASP A 784 0.02 2.71 37.19
C ASP A 784 1.34 3.21 36.56
N GLY A 785 1.79 2.56 35.49
CA GLY A 785 2.89 3.03 34.67
C GLY A 785 2.67 4.41 34.04
N GLY A 786 1.50 4.71 33.48
CA GLY A 786 1.15 6.04 32.96
C GLY A 786 1.18 7.13 34.05
N GLU A 787 0.69 6.82 35.23
CA GLU A 787 0.71 7.73 36.38
C GLU A 787 2.13 8.01 36.89
N VAL A 788 2.99 6.98 36.95
CA VAL A 788 4.36 7.08 37.45
C VAL A 788 5.34 7.68 36.43
N LEU A 789 5.24 7.27 35.17
CA LEU A 789 6.20 7.58 34.12
C LEU A 789 5.87 8.87 33.37
N THR A 790 4.58 9.20 33.21
CA THR A 790 4.12 10.30 32.34
C THR A 790 3.46 11.42 33.14
N ASP A 791 2.37 11.13 33.86
CA ASP A 791 1.48 12.16 34.40
C ASP A 791 1.95 12.75 35.75
N GLY A 792 2.72 11.97 36.52
CA GLY A 792 3.14 12.33 37.86
C GLY A 792 1.98 12.41 38.86
N THR A 793 0.88 11.73 38.56
CA THR A 793 -0.25 11.45 39.46
C THR A 793 0.10 10.28 40.40
N ASP A 794 -0.78 9.97 41.34
CA ASP A 794 -0.52 8.93 42.36
C ASP A 794 -1.20 7.63 41.89
N PRO A 795 -0.46 6.55 41.55
CA PRO A 795 -1.00 5.25 41.05
C PRO A 795 -1.90 4.49 42.05
N LEU A 796 -2.32 5.18 43.12
CA LEU A 796 -3.12 4.69 44.22
C LEU A 796 -4.28 5.68 44.57
N ASP A 797 -4.51 6.77 43.82
CA ASP A 797 -5.67 7.69 43.94
C ASP A 797 -6.31 8.22 42.61
N GLY A 798 -6.96 7.37 41.82
CA GLY A 798 -7.65 7.64 40.53
C GLY A 798 -8.72 8.74 40.46
N ARG A 799 -8.38 9.97 40.83
CA ARG A 799 -9.22 11.17 40.74
C ARG A 799 -8.45 12.35 40.13
N ASP A 800 -7.15 12.24 39.97
CA ASP A 800 -6.27 13.26 39.40
C ASP A 800 -6.06 13.10 37.88
N ASP A 801 -6.57 12.04 37.27
CA ASP A 801 -6.46 11.64 35.86
C ASP A 801 -7.16 12.60 34.86
N TRP A 802 -8.28 13.24 35.23
CA TRP A 802 -9.18 13.96 34.27
C TRP A 802 -8.95 15.48 34.19
N ILE A 803 -7.88 15.99 34.81
CA ILE A 803 -7.64 17.44 34.97
C ILE A 803 -6.17 17.82 34.70
N ALA A 804 -5.44 16.93 34.05
CA ALA A 804 -4.06 17.13 33.65
C ALA A 804 -3.96 18.02 32.39
N ASP A 805 -2.77 18.59 32.24
CA ASP A 805 -2.23 19.39 31.13
C ASP A 805 -0.75 18.92 31.05
N PRO A 806 -0.50 17.70 30.52
CA PRO A 806 0.76 16.97 30.67
C PRO A 806 1.92 17.64 29.94
N ASP A 807 1.66 18.21 28.76
CA ASP A 807 2.63 18.91 27.92
C ASP A 807 2.76 20.41 28.25
N GLY A 808 1.75 21.00 28.90
CA GLY A 808 1.80 22.34 29.47
C GLY A 808 1.57 23.47 28.46
N ASP A 809 0.90 23.19 27.34
CA ASP A 809 0.58 24.12 26.26
C ASP A 809 -0.63 25.03 26.61
N GLY A 810 -1.42 24.63 27.62
CA GLY A 810 -2.59 25.36 28.10
C GLY A 810 -3.94 24.77 27.67
N LEU A 811 -3.94 23.67 26.92
CA LEU A 811 -5.07 22.77 26.76
C LEU A 811 -5.11 21.77 27.94
N LEU A 812 -6.17 20.95 27.99
CA LEU A 812 -6.35 19.90 29.00
C LEU A 812 -6.64 18.63 28.21
N ASN A 813 -6.41 17.43 28.76
CA ASN A 813 -6.66 16.15 28.06
C ASN A 813 -8.07 16.06 27.43
N GLY A 814 -9.07 16.71 28.06
CA GLY A 814 -10.44 16.77 27.53
C GLY A 814 -10.71 17.80 26.43
N GLN A 815 -9.80 18.75 26.21
CA GLN A 815 -9.81 19.77 25.17
C GLN A 815 -8.99 19.33 23.96
N GLU A 816 -7.82 18.72 24.14
CA GLU A 816 -7.00 18.17 23.04
C GLU A 816 -7.77 17.10 22.27
N TRP A 817 -8.46 16.19 22.97
CA TRP A 817 -9.35 15.21 22.35
C TRP A 817 -10.42 15.83 21.44
N ALA A 818 -10.84 17.08 21.69
CA ALA A 818 -11.87 17.74 20.91
C ALA A 818 -11.33 18.42 19.65
N VAL A 819 -10.05 18.80 19.63
CA VAL A 819 -9.36 19.43 18.50
C VAL A 819 -8.64 18.38 17.65
N GLY A 820 -8.23 17.25 18.24
CA GLY A 820 -7.50 16.18 17.56
C GLY A 820 -6.00 16.21 17.82
N THR A 821 -5.54 17.05 18.76
CA THR A 821 -4.14 17.19 19.17
C THR A 821 -3.75 16.15 20.22
N ASP A 822 -2.45 15.88 20.38
CA ASP A 822 -1.93 14.89 21.32
C ASP A 822 -1.77 15.50 22.73
N PRO A 823 -2.44 14.98 23.78
CA PRO A 823 -2.30 15.48 25.15
C PRO A 823 -0.90 15.44 25.78
N PHE A 824 0.08 14.89 25.06
CA PHE A 824 1.47 14.78 25.51
C PHE A 824 2.45 15.50 24.59
N ASP A 825 1.97 16.18 23.54
CA ASP A 825 2.79 16.89 22.57
C ASP A 825 2.31 18.34 22.43
N PRO A 826 3.07 19.33 22.93
CA PRO A 826 2.60 20.71 22.98
C PRO A 826 2.60 21.45 21.62
N ASP A 827 2.93 20.76 20.53
CA ASP A 827 3.11 21.23 19.15
C ASP A 827 2.95 19.98 18.24
N THR A 828 1.70 19.63 17.91
CA THR A 828 1.34 18.33 17.31
C THR A 828 1.83 18.18 15.86
N ASP A 829 2.01 19.28 15.12
CA ASP A 829 2.46 19.29 13.73
C ASP A 829 3.92 19.73 13.52
N ASP A 830 4.65 20.07 14.59
CA ASP A 830 6.06 20.45 14.62
C ASP A 830 6.38 21.77 13.85
N ASP A 831 5.44 22.71 13.79
CA ASP A 831 5.59 23.99 13.09
C ASP A 831 6.27 25.08 13.95
N MET A 832 6.50 24.84 15.24
CA MET A 832 7.05 25.78 16.24
C MET A 832 6.09 26.83 16.79
N ILE A 833 4.79 26.62 16.63
CA ILE A 833 3.70 27.23 17.34
C ILE A 833 3.10 26.12 18.24
N SER A 834 2.55 26.48 19.40
CA SER A 834 1.95 25.46 20.28
C SER A 834 0.46 25.31 20.00
N ASP A 835 -0.06 24.08 20.05
CA ASP A 835 -1.48 23.76 19.88
C ASP A 835 -2.40 24.72 20.69
N GLY A 836 -2.01 25.00 21.93
CA GLY A 836 -2.70 25.93 22.81
C GLY A 836 -2.75 27.38 22.31
N ASP A 837 -1.69 27.90 21.68
CA ASP A 837 -1.64 29.27 21.13
C ASP A 837 -2.46 29.38 19.83
N GLU A 838 -2.53 28.31 19.05
CA GLU A 838 -3.30 28.24 17.82
C GLU A 838 -4.80 28.13 18.12
N VAL A 839 -5.16 27.23 19.03
CA VAL A 839 -6.55 27.02 19.45
C VAL A 839 -7.07 28.18 20.30
N LEU A 840 -6.31 28.67 21.29
CA LEU A 840 -6.81 29.68 22.24
C LEU A 840 -6.60 31.13 21.78
N GLY A 841 -5.72 31.39 20.81
CA GLY A 841 -5.47 32.70 20.21
C GLY A 841 -6.71 33.33 19.55
N SER A 842 -7.63 32.50 19.06
CA SER A 842 -8.87 32.87 18.36
C SER A 842 -10.11 33.08 19.28
N ASN A 843 -9.94 32.99 20.61
CA ASN A 843 -11.03 33.06 21.61
C ASN A 843 -12.05 31.90 21.45
N TRP A 844 -11.56 30.72 21.10
CA TRP A 844 -12.31 29.47 20.95
C TRP A 844 -12.88 28.91 22.28
N THR A 845 -13.95 28.13 22.17
CA THR A 845 -14.51 27.29 23.24
C THR A 845 -15.08 26.01 22.62
N VAL A 846 -15.11 24.89 23.36
CA VAL A 846 -15.63 23.56 22.93
C VAL A 846 -17.04 23.51 22.32
N ASP A 847 -17.76 24.63 22.22
CA ASP A 847 -19.08 24.77 21.56
C ASP A 847 -18.97 25.39 20.13
N LEU A 848 -17.77 25.67 19.62
CA LEU A 848 -17.47 26.22 18.27
C LEU A 848 -16.53 25.26 17.50
N PRO A 849 -16.56 25.25 16.14
CA PRO A 849 -15.53 24.55 15.37
C PRO A 849 -14.14 25.12 15.68
N PRO A 850 -13.08 24.28 15.71
CA PRO A 850 -11.70 24.74 15.87
C PRO A 850 -11.29 25.74 14.76
N PRO A 851 -10.27 26.59 15.01
CA PRO A 851 -9.71 27.50 14.01
C PRO A 851 -9.15 26.77 12.78
N ASP A 852 -9.29 27.40 11.61
CA ASP A 852 -8.92 26.94 10.26
C ASP A 852 -8.86 28.21 9.38
N ALA A 853 -7.66 28.76 9.17
CA ALA A 853 -7.43 30.13 8.69
C ALA A 853 -7.49 30.27 7.16
N ASP A 854 -6.98 29.30 6.40
CA ASP A 854 -7.09 29.25 4.93
C ASP A 854 -8.34 28.46 4.43
N ALA A 855 -9.04 27.78 5.36
CA ALA A 855 -10.24 26.98 5.12
C ALA A 855 -9.99 25.75 4.23
N ASP A 856 -8.79 25.18 4.26
CA ASP A 856 -8.45 23.95 3.53
C ASP A 856 -8.98 22.66 4.21
N GLY A 857 -9.46 22.79 5.44
CA GLY A 857 -10.07 21.71 6.24
C GLY A 857 -9.10 21.01 7.19
N VAL A 858 -7.84 21.44 7.27
CA VAL A 858 -6.91 21.16 8.35
C VAL A 858 -7.08 22.27 9.40
N PHE A 859 -7.18 21.92 10.68
CA PHE A 859 -7.27 22.95 11.71
C PHE A 859 -5.89 23.53 11.92
N ASP A 860 -5.79 24.83 12.21
CA ASP A 860 -4.51 25.54 12.35
C ASP A 860 -3.47 24.74 13.17
N ALA A 861 -3.87 24.18 14.33
CA ALA A 861 -3.01 23.35 15.20
C ALA A 861 -2.58 21.98 14.64
N LEU A 862 -2.83 21.73 13.36
CA LEU A 862 -2.45 20.54 12.59
C LEU A 862 -1.96 20.91 11.18
N ASP A 863 -1.87 22.21 10.85
CA ASP A 863 -1.55 22.76 9.54
C ASP A 863 -0.15 23.40 9.54
N LEU A 864 0.58 23.30 8.42
CA LEU A 864 1.96 23.79 8.31
C LEU A 864 2.10 25.12 7.55
N ASP A 865 0.99 25.65 7.04
CA ASP A 865 0.86 26.85 6.21
C ASP A 865 -0.57 27.38 6.41
N SER A 866 -0.88 27.81 7.63
CA SER A 866 -2.22 28.10 8.14
C SER A 866 -2.98 29.17 7.36
N ASP A 867 -2.31 30.10 6.66
CA ASP A 867 -2.96 31.07 5.78
C ASP A 867 -2.79 30.79 4.28
N GLY A 868 -2.06 29.73 3.91
CA GLY A 868 -1.95 29.21 2.56
C GLY A 868 -1.17 30.12 1.60
N ASP A 869 -0.33 31.01 2.12
CA ASP A 869 0.43 31.98 1.34
C ASP A 869 1.73 31.39 0.75
N SER A 870 2.06 30.13 1.08
CA SER A 870 3.29 29.42 0.70
C SER A 870 4.55 29.81 1.46
N ILE A 871 4.42 30.60 2.53
CA ILE A 871 5.36 30.69 3.64
C ILE A 871 4.82 29.74 4.72
N THR A 872 5.71 28.92 5.29
CA THR A 872 5.27 27.97 6.31
C THR A 872 5.12 28.68 7.64
N ASP A 873 4.20 28.22 8.48
CA ASP A 873 4.00 28.74 9.84
C ASP A 873 5.31 28.72 10.65
N LEU A 874 6.18 27.75 10.39
CA LEU A 874 7.55 27.67 10.92
C LEU A 874 8.44 28.87 10.59
N ASP A 875 8.34 29.40 9.37
CA ASP A 875 9.08 30.58 8.94
C ASP A 875 8.47 31.87 9.55
N GLU A 876 7.21 31.81 10.00
CA GLU A 876 6.43 32.92 10.56
C GLU A 876 6.25 32.85 12.07
N ALA A 877 6.63 31.77 12.75
CA ALA A 877 6.59 31.63 14.21
C ALA A 877 7.46 32.70 14.93
N GLY A 878 8.42 33.28 14.20
CA GLY A 878 9.25 34.41 14.63
C GLY A 878 10.36 34.05 15.62
N ASP A 879 10.23 32.97 16.39
CA ASP A 879 11.31 32.33 17.13
C ASP A 879 11.14 30.80 17.31
N TYR A 880 11.87 30.19 18.27
CA TYR A 880 11.94 28.72 18.46
C TYR A 880 11.45 28.33 19.88
N ASP A 881 10.85 29.25 20.63
CA ASP A 881 10.38 29.05 22.01
C ASP A 881 8.85 29.04 22.02
N LEU A 882 8.24 27.85 22.02
CA LEU A 882 6.79 27.56 22.13
C LEU A 882 6.02 28.22 23.30
N ARG A 883 6.67 29.11 24.06
CA ARG A 883 6.07 29.86 25.18
C ARG A 883 6.05 31.36 24.94
N THR A 884 6.58 31.81 23.81
CA THR A 884 6.42 33.18 23.35
C THR A 884 5.21 33.25 22.45
N PRO A 885 4.30 34.22 22.65
CA PRO A 885 3.18 34.40 21.75
C PRO A 885 3.66 34.56 20.31
N PRO A 886 2.88 34.07 19.32
CA PRO A 886 3.16 34.26 17.91
C PRO A 886 3.44 35.73 17.56
N VAL A 887 4.28 35.94 16.56
CA VAL A 887 4.59 37.28 16.07
C VAL A 887 3.37 37.87 15.34
N ASP A 888 3.21 39.18 15.49
CA ASP A 888 2.16 40.02 14.93
C ASP A 888 2.89 41.32 14.53
N THR A 889 3.25 41.39 13.26
CA THR A 889 4.24 42.34 12.73
C THR A 889 3.66 43.74 12.55
N ASP A 890 2.43 43.86 12.07
CA ASP A 890 1.74 45.15 11.89
C ASP A 890 0.99 45.63 13.17
N GLY A 891 0.70 44.71 14.10
CA GLY A 891 0.06 44.95 15.38
C GLY A 891 -1.47 45.04 15.32
N ASP A 892 -2.12 44.48 14.31
CA ASP A 892 -3.57 44.50 14.13
C ASP A 892 -4.32 43.45 14.97
N GLY A 893 -3.58 42.43 15.42
CA GLY A 893 -4.05 41.35 16.29
C GLY A 893 -4.33 40.03 15.59
N VAL A 894 -4.07 39.91 14.29
CA VAL A 894 -3.82 38.65 13.59
C VAL A 894 -2.31 38.35 13.72
N ALA A 895 -1.95 37.08 13.86
CA ALA A 895 -0.54 36.69 13.91
C ALA A 895 -0.05 36.42 12.49
N ASP A 896 1.24 36.61 12.23
CA ASP A 896 1.82 36.55 10.88
C ASP A 896 1.47 35.23 10.16
N PHE A 897 1.52 34.07 10.84
CA PHE A 897 1.13 32.75 10.30
C PHE A 897 -0.37 32.61 9.94
N ARG A 898 -1.17 33.65 10.16
CA ARG A 898 -2.60 33.72 9.84
C ARG A 898 -2.93 34.96 8.99
N ASP A 899 -1.91 35.66 8.49
CA ASP A 899 -2.02 36.98 7.87
C ASP A 899 -1.27 37.06 6.53
N LEU A 900 -2.05 37.02 5.44
CA LEU A 900 -1.57 37.10 4.05
C LEU A 900 -0.79 38.39 3.70
N ASP A 901 -0.78 39.42 4.55
CA ASP A 901 0.00 40.68 4.39
C ASP A 901 0.49 41.14 5.78
N SER A 902 1.44 40.37 6.35
CA SER A 902 1.96 40.48 7.73
C SER A 902 2.40 41.89 8.16
N ASP A 903 2.69 42.80 7.22
CA ASP A 903 3.13 44.15 7.50
C ASP A 903 2.17 45.29 7.07
N ASP A 904 1.02 44.95 6.48
CA ASP A 904 0.01 45.84 5.86
C ASP A 904 0.65 46.85 4.88
N GLY A 905 1.71 46.40 4.19
CA GLY A 905 2.48 47.14 3.19
C GLY A 905 1.75 47.24 1.84
N GLY A 906 0.76 46.36 1.63
CA GLY A 906 -0.06 46.30 0.42
C GLY A 906 0.53 45.43 -0.69
N LEU A 907 1.47 44.55 -0.35
CA LEU A 907 1.88 43.38 -1.12
C LEU A 907 1.77 42.19 -0.16
N SER A 908 1.16 41.10 -0.61
CA SER A 908 1.15 39.87 0.17
C SER A 908 2.54 39.25 0.28
N ASP A 909 2.76 38.48 1.35
CA ASP A 909 4.06 37.98 1.74
C ASP A 909 4.63 37.00 0.68
N ASP A 910 3.78 36.18 0.09
CA ASP A 910 4.08 35.35 -1.10
C ASP A 910 4.69 36.14 -2.26
N LEU A 911 4.11 37.29 -2.63
CA LEU A 911 4.54 38.13 -3.74
C LEU A 911 5.85 38.85 -3.42
N GLU A 912 5.99 39.28 -2.18
CA GLU A 912 7.20 39.89 -1.63
C GLU A 912 8.40 38.96 -1.79
N VAL A 913 8.26 37.70 -1.38
CA VAL A 913 9.32 36.69 -1.45
C VAL A 913 9.55 36.22 -2.90
N ALA A 914 8.47 35.86 -3.61
CA ALA A 914 8.57 35.14 -4.88
C ALA A 914 8.87 36.04 -6.08
N GLU A 915 8.25 37.22 -6.18
CA GLU A 915 8.39 38.11 -7.34
C GLU A 915 9.41 39.25 -7.11
N TYR A 916 9.40 39.85 -5.92
CA TYR A 916 10.15 41.08 -5.65
C TYR A 916 11.44 40.86 -4.84
N GLY A 917 11.51 39.77 -4.07
CA GLY A 917 12.59 39.49 -3.12
C GLY A 917 12.77 40.62 -2.10
N THR A 918 11.64 41.16 -1.66
CA THR A 918 11.45 42.10 -0.53
C THR A 918 11.25 41.31 0.77
N ASP A 919 11.12 42.02 1.88
CA ASP A 919 11.10 41.43 3.23
C ASP A 919 9.66 41.54 3.74
N PRO A 920 8.88 40.43 3.83
CA PRO A 920 7.46 40.38 4.23
C PRO A 920 7.08 41.15 5.51
N LEU A 921 8.09 41.53 6.31
CA LEU A 921 7.94 42.18 7.60
C LEU A 921 8.42 43.65 7.61
N ASP A 922 8.73 44.26 6.44
CA ASP A 922 9.17 45.66 6.30
C ASP A 922 8.33 46.49 5.30
N PRO A 923 7.30 47.24 5.76
CA PRO A 923 6.25 47.85 4.91
C PRO A 923 6.71 49.12 4.18
N VAL A 924 8.03 49.25 4.03
CA VAL A 924 8.73 50.39 3.46
C VAL A 924 9.30 50.02 2.09
N ASP A 925 9.49 48.75 1.77
CA ASP A 925 10.16 48.31 0.53
C ASP A 925 9.25 47.82 -0.60
N ASP A 926 7.98 47.65 -0.31
CA ASP A 926 6.76 47.49 -1.13
C ASP A 926 6.33 48.81 -1.81
N GLN A 927 6.83 49.96 -1.35
CA GLN A 927 6.52 51.24 -2.00
C GLN A 927 7.18 51.40 -3.39
N PRO A 928 6.51 52.05 -4.38
CA PRO A 928 6.97 52.17 -5.78
C PRO A 928 8.36 52.80 -5.99
N GLY A 929 8.91 53.46 -4.97
CA GLY A 929 10.25 54.05 -4.98
C GLY A 929 11.39 53.07 -4.73
N TRP A 930 11.14 51.95 -4.05
CA TRP A 930 12.09 50.86 -3.75
C TRP A 930 12.13 49.80 -4.86
N LEU A 931 10.95 49.34 -5.31
CA LEU A 931 10.77 48.38 -6.41
C LEU A 931 11.44 48.81 -7.73
N ALA A 932 11.50 50.13 -8.00
CA ALA A 932 12.07 50.70 -9.23
C ALA A 932 13.61 50.55 -9.39
N GLY A 933 14.31 50.01 -8.38
CA GLY A 933 15.77 49.87 -8.34
C GLY A 933 16.34 48.48 -8.65
N ARG A 934 15.58 47.40 -8.48
CA ARG A 934 16.09 46.00 -8.61
C ARG A 934 15.99 45.43 -10.03
N VAL A 935 15.19 46.04 -10.93
CA VAL A 935 15.13 45.62 -12.34
C VAL A 935 16.20 46.32 -13.20
N SER A 936 17.50 46.01 -13.02
CA SER A 936 18.50 46.13 -14.11
C SER A 936 19.89 45.56 -13.80
N GLY A 937 20.13 44.29 -14.15
CA GLY A 937 21.51 43.79 -14.34
C GLY A 937 21.70 42.27 -14.46
N GLY A 938 21.47 41.69 -15.65
CA GLY A 938 21.91 40.30 -15.96
C GLY A 938 23.44 40.11 -16.04
N PRO A 939 23.95 38.87 -16.23
CA PRO A 939 23.97 38.32 -17.61
C PRO A 939 23.83 36.78 -17.80
N GLY A 940 22.91 36.40 -18.71
CA GLY A 940 23.07 35.35 -19.75
C GLY A 940 22.69 33.91 -19.38
N CYS A 941 21.81 33.19 -20.09
CA CYS A 941 21.69 33.12 -21.56
C CYS A 941 20.28 32.75 -22.07
N ALA A 942 19.80 33.58 -23.01
CA ALA A 942 19.08 33.25 -24.25
C ALA A 942 17.70 32.56 -24.25
N ALA A 943 16.69 33.43 -24.34
CA ALA A 943 15.68 33.53 -25.40
C ALA A 943 14.49 32.56 -25.41
N SER A 944 13.30 33.08 -25.08
CA SER A 944 12.10 33.12 -25.95
C SER A 944 10.93 33.83 -25.23
N GLY A 945 9.96 34.33 -26.02
CA GLY A 945 8.63 34.76 -25.56
C GLY A 945 8.53 36.18 -24.98
N CYS A 946 7.43 36.91 -25.07
CA CYS A 946 6.28 36.87 -25.96
C CYS A 946 5.73 38.31 -25.94
N SER A 947 5.20 38.82 -27.04
CA SER A 947 4.55 40.13 -27.09
C SER A 947 3.10 39.94 -27.49
N VAL A 948 2.21 40.30 -26.58
CA VAL A 948 0.76 40.37 -26.77
C VAL A 948 0.42 41.36 -27.87
N ALA A 949 -0.46 40.97 -28.81
CA ALA A 949 -1.34 41.88 -29.54
C ALA A 949 -2.55 41.18 -30.22
N VAL A 950 -3.69 41.17 -29.50
CA VAL A 950 -5.07 41.49 -29.90
C VAL A 950 -5.67 41.00 -31.26
N LYS A 951 -6.67 40.09 -31.15
CA LYS A 951 -7.93 39.82 -31.93
C LYS A 951 -7.88 39.45 -33.44
N PRO A 952 -8.95 38.85 -34.05
CA PRO A 952 -9.57 37.53 -33.85
C PRO A 952 -9.81 36.75 -35.20
N MET A 953 -10.44 35.55 -35.12
CA MET A 953 -11.11 34.73 -36.17
C MET A 953 -10.29 34.00 -37.27
N GLY A 954 -10.55 32.67 -37.40
CA GLY A 954 -10.70 32.01 -38.70
C GLY A 954 -10.02 30.63 -38.92
N TRP A 955 -10.76 29.55 -38.62
CA TRP A 955 -10.91 28.27 -39.33
C TRP A 955 -9.73 27.53 -40.02
N SER A 956 -9.73 26.22 -39.76
CA SER A 956 -9.35 25.08 -40.64
C SER A 956 -7.87 24.68 -40.77
N GLY A 957 -7.53 23.55 -40.14
CA GLY A 957 -7.29 22.32 -40.89
C GLY A 957 -5.84 21.82 -41.01
N VAL A 958 -5.62 20.63 -40.42
CA VAL A 958 -5.17 19.41 -41.11
C VAL A 958 -3.67 19.32 -41.51
N VAL A 959 -3.00 18.37 -40.83
CA VAL A 959 -2.16 17.29 -41.40
C VAL A 959 -0.64 17.53 -41.59
N LEU A 960 0.13 16.85 -40.73
CA LEU A 960 0.96 15.67 -41.03
C LEU A 960 2.50 15.74 -40.91
N LEU A 961 2.97 14.76 -40.12
CA LEU A 961 4.01 13.75 -40.40
C LEU A 961 5.50 14.20 -40.50
N TRP A 962 6.24 13.77 -39.45
CA TRP A 962 7.25 12.67 -39.48
C TRP A 962 8.75 12.99 -39.74
N LEU A 963 9.57 12.61 -38.74
CA LEU A 963 10.47 11.42 -38.67
C LEU A 963 11.98 11.61 -38.46
N VAL A 964 12.49 10.73 -37.56
CA VAL A 964 13.71 9.87 -37.64
C VAL A 964 15.07 10.56 -37.47
N ALA A 965 16.05 10.06 -36.70
CA ALA A 965 16.36 8.76 -36.06
C ALA A 965 17.61 8.99 -35.15
N LEU A 966 17.80 8.38 -33.97
CA LEU A 966 18.08 6.95 -33.62
C LEU A 966 19.58 6.71 -33.29
N HIS A 967 19.81 5.84 -32.30
CA HIS A 967 21.04 5.15 -31.80
C HIS A 967 21.66 5.76 -30.52
N GLY A 968 21.88 5.02 -29.41
CA GLY A 968 21.65 3.61 -29.09
C GLY A 968 22.58 3.11 -27.95
N LEU A 969 21.96 2.44 -26.95
CA LEU A 969 22.35 1.20 -26.24
C LEU A 969 23.51 1.07 -25.21
N ARG A 970 23.11 0.41 -24.08
CA ARG A 970 23.79 -0.59 -23.20
C ARG A 970 24.79 -0.09 -22.12
N SER A 971 24.99 -0.69 -20.93
CA SER A 971 24.39 -1.77 -20.10
C SER A 971 25.31 -2.02 -18.86
N ARG A 972 24.74 -2.51 -17.72
CA ARG A 972 25.30 -3.38 -16.63
C ARG A 972 26.20 -2.88 -15.46
N ARG A 973 25.67 -3.14 -14.24
CA ARG A 973 26.14 -3.89 -13.02
C ARG A 973 27.28 -3.41 -12.06
N ARG A 974 26.89 -3.42 -10.75
CA ARG A 974 27.48 -3.96 -9.48
C ARG A 974 28.61 -3.25 -8.67
N CYS A 975 28.31 -3.15 -7.35
CA CYS A 975 29.07 -3.34 -6.08
C CYS A 975 30.35 -2.54 -5.73
N GLY A 976 30.42 -2.11 -4.45
CA GLY A 976 31.65 -2.20 -3.63
C GLY A 976 32.10 -0.97 -2.83
N ILE A 977 31.69 -0.91 -1.55
CA ILE A 977 32.38 -0.49 -0.30
C ILE A 977 33.71 0.30 -0.41
N ALA A 978 33.82 1.42 0.32
CA ALA A 978 34.91 1.73 1.29
C ALA A 978 34.82 3.15 1.90
N GLU A 979 34.69 3.22 3.24
CA GLU A 979 35.08 4.40 4.04
C GLU A 979 36.62 4.59 4.08
N PRO A 980 37.16 5.72 4.59
CA PRO A 980 37.52 5.73 6.02
C PRO A 980 37.49 7.09 6.75
N SER A 981 36.91 7.05 7.96
CA SER A 981 37.57 7.37 9.24
C SER A 981 37.58 8.79 9.86
N ARG A 982 37.28 8.74 11.17
CA ARG A 982 37.66 9.58 12.33
C ARG A 982 36.68 10.72 12.67
N GLY A 983 36.01 10.73 13.81
CA GLY A 983 36.10 9.93 15.03
C GLY A 983 36.21 10.82 16.27
N THR A 984 35.55 10.34 17.34
CA THR A 984 35.71 10.70 18.77
C THR A 984 35.18 12.09 19.17
N ASP A 985 34.43 12.26 20.26
CA ASP A 985 34.09 11.37 21.37
C ASP A 985 33.00 12.04 22.21
N GLY A 986 32.12 11.24 22.80
CA GLY A 986 31.86 11.36 24.23
C GLY A 986 30.49 11.90 24.67
N ARG A 987 29.57 10.95 24.88
CA ARG A 987 28.65 10.83 26.02
C ARG A 987 27.80 12.07 26.34
N LYS A 988 26.52 11.99 26.05
CA LYS A 988 25.55 11.33 26.94
C LYS A 988 24.37 10.86 26.13
#